data_AF-A0A354HII8-F1
#
_entry.id   AF-A0A354HII8-F1
#
_cell.length_a   1.000
_cell.length_b   1.000
_cell.length_c   1.000
_cell.angle_alpha   90.00
_cell.angle_beta   90.00
_cell.angle_gamma   90.00
#
_symmetry.space_group_name_H-M   'P 1'
#
loop_
_entity.id
_entity.type
_entity.pdbx_description
1 polymer ?
#
loop_
_entity_poly.entity_id
_entity_poly.type
_entity_poly.pdbx_seq_one_letter_code
_entity_poly.pdbx_strand_id
1 'polypeptide(L)'
;MGYEETKEREAKAAELKKYIGDFYVAHDEGKADERDAALKKVQNALFTGSSDSEPLKDYFNEAFQGRTVFNTLLSINDYPKESILRELLQNTFGCSYETKDVKVIMNFSTKQHQVSLTYNEVGFTMDQILYYLSFGRGEVDESKTREGRFGVGAKSVFLNVEWLSLKSNNFSFKIKNNNGTLEIMELDLFGSQFVGTEIVFKVRGDEFHTIMDNFLNLTDKKGDYMNLMELCFAFNRKKVLDIRDARKLEESKDRTFNIAVMVDGEMKTVYKILQYQKEGDENPTIRFLQNGKSVIDFLCYESDGYSYLIPYAVERTKRAEIVKLLMQKYNYFSTYELTGLYKENNEAFINEHLSAFFISVPNKYITPHRTGIRHDSENEVTLHIQKDLRDMIAAYKQYFVLTMQPVKDKSGYYFFYPKSYAFEFFKNYIKTSKFGKEIQSPFQNSISLIYPEEKLATDYETLKERGFLSNAEHITQLEHTNGTAYETYIKQALDDMHEKLSDMDERIIYVGYEWENEDSSASGREYLYEFLHSGMTFYVDSKVTPNVSDNMLYYGFTSVAEKMAGEFMKDNIVRNDEELEKLLAMYDEIYHEDYKIVMKYYQFYISHGEEQQRYEVSKMDIKNIDNAMRAIQKRQHRFDTHQNYNEVVSMLINTFTQGKDTMTFLKEIKEQGGKVTLQLDINKRYRFCAYNKQFMIPPNITNADMLDIIGDLGTLIKCGMLNGKKFDFAHTKSRYSFDPALLAKMFESEELPASVINERAERLYICDLKTDRIAVVGDEDKIIKIVEIGEEITQEMREGAKKYIALRSDYTKPDFADVAEYVITGKNEQILSKHYLTAQEPNRVIPDQIPFYLKPLPIITKDEFAYLREQVRSVSQFAESKNYRNYFAKDINGKLFGYGGCCPVCGFESRAVNSFGLKDFEVEILTEDSEKVFRFSLYLCANDAAASGGWLITNVSIGGMSPIKWLEEMKKVDSIPSEFLFCHISYRSQYTNDILGGNTNAMGEVMFDSGKGELDVTISPLMAAKWVEDNA
;
A
#
# COMPACT_ATOMS: atom_id res chain seq x y z
N MET A 1 4.11 30.45 94.67
CA MET A 1 4.05 28.98 94.68
C MET A 1 4.94 28.49 95.80
N GLY A 2 4.44 27.60 96.66
CA GLY A 2 5.23 26.81 97.59
C GLY A 2 5.92 25.63 96.89
N TYR A 3 6.87 24.99 97.58
CA TYR A 3 7.64 23.87 97.03
C TYR A 3 6.75 22.69 96.59
N GLU A 4 5.66 22.43 97.32
CA GLU A 4 4.71 21.35 96.99
C GLU A 4 3.83 21.69 95.78
N GLU A 5 3.37 22.94 95.64
CA GLU A 5 2.61 23.41 94.46
C GLU A 5 3.46 23.29 93.17
N THR A 6 4.73 23.67 93.23
CA THR A 6 5.67 23.52 92.10
C THR A 6 5.83 22.05 91.73
N LYS A 7 6.06 21.17 92.71
CA LYS A 7 6.25 19.73 92.50
C LYS A 7 4.99 19.03 91.99
N GLU A 8 3.80 19.47 92.39
CA GLU A 8 2.53 18.96 91.86
C GLU A 8 2.32 19.39 90.40
N ARG A 9 2.67 20.64 90.06
CA ARG A 9 2.63 21.14 88.67
C ARG A 9 3.66 20.43 87.78
N GLU A 10 4.88 20.18 88.26
CA GLU A 10 5.90 19.37 87.58
C GLU A 10 5.43 17.94 87.31
N ALA A 11 4.74 17.31 88.27
CA ALA A 11 4.17 15.97 88.10
C ALA A 11 3.08 15.93 87.01
N LYS A 12 2.14 16.88 87.01
CA LYS A 12 1.08 16.98 85.99
C LYS A 12 1.64 17.35 84.61
N ALA A 13 2.68 18.19 84.57
CA ALA A 13 3.43 18.50 83.36
C ALA A 13 4.05 17.23 82.75
N ALA A 14 4.72 16.40 83.56
CA ALA A 14 5.29 15.13 83.12
C ALA A 14 4.22 14.12 82.66
N GLU A 15 3.07 14.08 83.33
CA GLU A 15 1.92 13.26 82.93
C GLU A 15 1.34 13.69 81.58
N LEU A 16 1.20 15.00 81.33
CA LEU A 16 0.76 15.55 80.06
C LEU A 16 1.77 15.26 78.93
N LYS A 17 3.09 15.44 79.18
CA LYS A 17 4.16 15.04 78.26
C LYS A 17 4.06 13.55 77.88
N LYS A 18 3.71 12.68 78.84
CA LYS A 18 3.47 11.26 78.57
C LYS A 18 2.25 11.06 77.66
N TYR A 19 1.10 11.67 77.92
CA TYR A 19 -0.10 11.46 77.09
C TYR A 19 0.07 11.90 75.63
N ILE A 20 0.91 12.91 75.39
CA ILE A 20 1.32 13.32 74.03
C ILE A 20 2.23 12.25 73.39
N GLY A 21 3.15 11.67 74.17
CA GLY A 21 3.96 10.52 73.74
C GLY A 21 3.11 9.29 73.40
N ASP A 22 2.17 8.91 74.28
CA ASP A 22 1.23 7.81 74.08
C ASP A 22 0.42 8.01 72.78
N PHE A 23 -0.05 9.24 72.49
CA PHE A 23 -0.75 9.61 71.25
C PHE A 23 0.10 9.38 70.00
N TYR A 24 1.37 9.82 70.00
CA TYR A 24 2.25 9.63 68.84
C TYR A 24 2.70 8.18 68.65
N VAL A 25 2.92 7.41 69.73
CA VAL A 25 3.22 5.97 69.63
C VAL A 25 2.04 5.22 69.04
N ALA A 26 0.82 5.47 69.52
CA ALA A 26 -0.38 4.86 68.95
C ALA A 26 -0.64 5.27 67.49
N HIS A 27 -0.26 6.49 67.10
CA HIS A 27 -0.28 6.93 65.71
C HIS A 27 0.74 6.15 64.84
N ASP A 28 2.01 6.08 65.27
CA ASP A 28 3.08 5.39 64.54
C ASP A 28 2.81 3.86 64.42
N GLU A 29 2.16 3.26 65.42
CA GLU A 29 1.70 1.87 65.42
C GLU A 29 0.36 1.64 64.68
N GLY A 30 -0.33 2.71 64.25
CA GLY A 30 -1.59 2.63 63.49
C GLY A 30 -2.82 2.26 64.32
N LYS A 31 -2.81 2.48 65.63
CA LYS A 31 -3.88 2.10 66.58
C LYS A 31 -4.83 3.26 66.90
N ALA A 32 -5.94 3.35 66.17
CA ALA A 32 -6.92 4.43 66.33
C ALA A 32 -7.49 4.55 67.76
N ASP A 33 -7.90 3.44 68.39
CA ASP A 33 -8.54 3.48 69.73
C ASP A 33 -7.58 3.95 70.83
N GLU A 34 -6.32 3.50 70.81
CA GLU A 34 -5.29 3.92 71.77
C GLU A 34 -4.93 5.41 71.57
N ARG A 35 -4.82 5.86 70.32
CA ARG A 35 -4.60 7.26 69.94
C ARG A 35 -5.73 8.16 70.44
N ASP A 36 -6.98 7.78 70.23
CA ASP A 36 -8.15 8.59 70.59
C ASP A 36 -8.41 8.58 72.10
N ALA A 37 -8.04 7.49 72.79
CA ALA A 37 -7.98 7.45 74.25
C ALA A 37 -6.89 8.37 74.83
N ALA A 38 -5.71 8.46 74.19
CA ALA A 38 -4.65 9.39 74.58
C ALA A 38 -5.06 10.85 74.32
N LEU A 39 -5.64 11.15 73.14
CA LEU A 39 -6.15 12.48 72.79
C LEU A 39 -7.18 12.99 73.80
N LYS A 40 -8.12 12.14 74.22
CA LYS A 40 -9.12 12.48 75.26
C LYS A 40 -8.48 12.80 76.62
N LYS A 41 -7.34 12.18 76.97
CA LYS A 41 -6.60 12.53 78.21
C LYS A 41 -5.92 13.89 78.08
N VAL A 42 -5.27 14.18 76.95
CA VAL A 42 -4.69 15.51 76.66
C VAL A 42 -5.77 16.59 76.73
N GLN A 43 -6.91 16.37 76.07
CA GLN A 43 -8.06 17.27 76.14
C GLN A 43 -8.54 17.46 77.58
N ASN A 44 -8.84 16.38 78.32
CA ASN A 44 -9.35 16.49 79.69
C ASN A 44 -8.37 17.20 80.65
N ALA A 45 -7.06 16.99 80.51
CA ALA A 45 -6.06 17.66 81.34
C ALA A 45 -6.09 19.20 81.16
N LEU A 46 -6.29 19.66 79.92
CA LEU A 46 -6.38 21.08 79.56
C LEU A 46 -7.74 21.67 79.92
N PHE A 47 -8.85 21.02 79.55
CA PHE A 47 -10.23 21.47 79.85
C PHE A 47 -10.52 21.59 81.35
N THR A 48 -9.85 20.83 82.20
CA THR A 48 -9.99 20.91 83.67
C THR A 48 -9.10 21.97 84.32
N GLY A 49 -8.24 22.65 83.56
CA GLY A 49 -7.23 23.58 84.10
C GLY A 49 -6.18 22.89 84.97
N SER A 50 -6.03 21.56 84.86
CA SER A 50 -5.11 20.79 85.70
C SER A 50 -3.62 20.96 85.32
N SER A 51 -3.36 21.35 84.08
CA SER A 51 -2.07 21.79 83.56
C SER A 51 -2.29 23.00 82.65
N ASP A 52 -1.31 23.91 82.61
CA ASP A 52 -1.26 25.02 81.66
C ASP A 52 -0.56 24.62 80.33
N SER A 53 -0.44 25.58 79.41
CA SER A 53 0.14 25.39 78.08
C SER A 53 1.69 25.37 78.05
N GLU A 54 2.38 25.83 79.10
CA GLU A 54 3.85 25.92 79.10
C GLU A 54 4.54 24.54 79.05
N PRO A 55 4.09 23.48 79.77
CA PRO A 55 4.61 22.11 79.60
C PRO A 55 4.54 21.54 78.19
N LEU A 56 3.56 21.95 77.37
CA LEU A 56 3.45 21.58 75.96
C LEU A 56 4.49 22.32 75.11
N LYS A 57 4.68 23.62 75.37
CA LYS A 57 5.71 24.43 74.72
C LYS A 57 7.10 23.86 75.02
N ASP A 58 7.37 23.44 76.25
CA ASP A 58 8.60 22.75 76.62
C ASP A 58 8.76 21.41 75.87
N TYR A 59 7.71 20.59 75.80
CA TYR A 59 7.73 19.33 75.05
C TYR A 59 8.09 19.53 73.57
N PHE A 60 7.45 20.50 72.91
CA PHE A 60 7.73 20.79 71.51
C PHE A 60 9.10 21.45 71.34
N ASN A 61 9.55 22.33 72.23
CA ASN A 61 10.90 22.91 72.19
C ASN A 61 12.00 21.86 72.41
N GLU A 62 11.80 20.89 73.30
CA GLU A 62 12.67 19.71 73.44
C GLU A 62 12.73 18.90 72.13
N ALA A 63 11.59 18.71 71.46
CA ALA A 63 11.52 18.04 70.15
C ALA A 63 12.17 18.86 69.01
N PHE A 64 12.10 20.20 69.05
CA PHE A 64 12.77 21.08 68.08
C PHE A 64 14.30 21.10 68.27
N GLN A 65 14.78 21.07 69.52
CA GLN A 65 16.21 21.09 69.86
C GLN A 65 16.89 19.71 69.77
N GLY A 66 16.11 18.62 69.81
CA GLY A 66 16.63 17.25 69.76
C GLY A 66 17.36 16.92 68.44
N ARG A 67 18.34 16.00 68.51
CA ARG A 67 18.97 15.40 67.31
C ARG A 67 18.03 14.41 66.63
N THR A 68 16.98 14.93 66.00
CA THR A 68 16.12 14.16 65.10
C THR A 68 16.84 13.91 63.76
N VAL A 69 16.47 12.83 63.08
CA VAL A 69 16.90 12.56 61.69
C VAL A 69 16.46 13.70 60.75
N PHE A 70 15.37 14.39 61.09
CA PHE A 70 14.86 15.56 60.38
C PHE A 70 15.85 16.75 60.43
N ASN A 71 16.35 17.07 61.64
CA ASN A 71 17.39 18.10 61.88
C ASN A 71 18.77 17.74 61.26
N THR A 72 18.90 16.61 60.57
CA THR A 72 20.10 16.22 59.79
C THR A 72 19.84 15.97 58.29
N LEU A 73 18.57 16.01 57.83
CA LEU A 73 18.20 15.74 56.44
C LEU A 73 17.58 16.93 55.70
N LEU A 74 17.16 18.00 56.38
CA LEU A 74 16.69 19.23 55.76
C LEU A 74 17.63 20.39 56.08
N SER A 75 18.44 20.78 55.11
CA SER A 75 19.09 22.07 55.09
C SER A 75 18.12 23.16 54.60
N ILE A 76 18.50 24.42 54.82
CA ILE A 76 17.77 25.58 54.27
C ILE A 76 17.73 25.56 52.72
N ASN A 77 18.58 24.75 52.06
CA ASN A 77 18.63 24.63 50.60
C ASN A 77 17.63 23.63 50.01
N ASP A 78 16.92 22.85 50.84
CA ASP A 78 16.09 21.73 50.38
C ASP A 78 14.62 22.08 50.11
N TYR A 79 14.20 23.32 50.42
CA TYR A 79 12.89 23.86 50.07
C TYR A 79 13.04 25.31 49.56
N PRO A 80 12.58 25.65 48.35
CA PRO A 80 12.67 27.02 47.84
C PRO A 80 11.78 27.95 48.67
N LYS A 81 12.30 29.12 49.07
CA LYS A 81 11.61 30.14 49.88
C LYS A 81 10.29 30.59 49.26
N GLU A 82 10.29 30.66 47.94
CA GLU A 82 9.19 31.03 47.08
C GLU A 82 7.94 30.17 47.34
N SER A 83 8.13 28.92 47.80
CA SER A 83 7.03 27.98 48.04
C SER A 83 6.13 28.31 49.24
N ILE A 84 6.57 29.15 50.21
CA ILE A 84 5.82 29.41 51.47
C ILE A 84 4.34 29.66 51.21
N LEU A 85 4.03 30.60 50.31
CA LEU A 85 2.68 31.10 50.11
C LEU A 85 1.79 30.08 49.38
N ARG A 86 2.39 29.27 48.50
CA ARG A 86 1.69 28.17 47.85
C ARG A 86 1.31 27.09 48.84
N GLU A 87 2.23 26.65 49.71
CA GLU A 87 1.92 25.63 50.70
C GLU A 87 0.89 26.16 51.73
N LEU A 88 0.98 27.44 52.15
CA LEU A 88 -0.03 28.10 53.00
C LEU A 88 -1.41 28.17 52.33
N LEU A 89 -1.52 28.66 51.09
CA LEU A 89 -2.81 28.79 50.41
C LEU A 89 -3.38 27.43 50.00
N GLN A 90 -2.55 26.44 49.67
CA GLN A 90 -3.00 25.05 49.51
C GLN A 90 -3.56 24.46 50.82
N ASN A 91 -3.03 24.85 51.97
CA ASN A 91 -3.62 24.45 53.26
C ASN A 91 -4.94 25.18 53.51
N THR A 92 -5.00 26.51 53.34
CA THR A 92 -6.24 27.31 53.38
C THR A 92 -7.34 26.72 52.50
N PHE A 93 -7.06 26.38 51.25
CA PHE A 93 -8.04 25.80 50.32
C PHE A 93 -8.47 24.37 50.70
N GLY A 94 -7.71 23.66 51.54
CA GLY A 94 -8.04 22.33 52.06
C GLY A 94 -8.79 22.33 53.40
N CYS A 95 -9.03 23.48 54.02
CA CYS A 95 -9.75 23.56 55.29
C CYS A 95 -11.25 23.24 55.16
N SER A 96 -11.90 23.00 56.30
CA SER A 96 -13.35 22.83 56.40
C SER A 96 -14.03 24.19 56.53
N TYR A 97 -15.16 24.39 55.87
CA TYR A 97 -15.87 25.68 55.85
C TYR A 97 -17.38 25.47 55.99
N GLU A 98 -18.04 26.27 56.84
CA GLU A 98 -19.51 26.24 56.98
C GLU A 98 -20.23 26.87 55.78
N THR A 99 -19.55 27.74 55.04
CA THR A 99 -20.12 28.55 53.95
C THR A 99 -19.45 28.27 52.61
N LYS A 100 -20.25 28.16 51.54
CA LYS A 100 -19.75 28.01 50.15
C LYS A 100 -18.92 29.21 49.68
N ASP A 101 -19.26 30.43 50.09
CA ASP A 101 -18.43 31.62 49.85
C ASP A 101 -17.35 31.77 50.93
N VAL A 102 -16.18 31.17 50.68
CA VAL A 102 -14.98 31.33 51.50
C VAL A 102 -14.40 32.72 51.32
N LYS A 103 -14.02 33.34 52.43
CA LYS A 103 -13.41 34.67 52.51
C LYS A 103 -12.00 34.52 53.05
N VAL A 104 -11.04 35.03 52.29
CA VAL A 104 -9.62 35.08 52.66
C VAL A 104 -9.19 36.55 52.60
N ILE A 105 -8.48 37.02 53.62
CA ILE A 105 -7.93 38.37 53.70
C ILE A 105 -6.42 38.23 53.80
N MET A 106 -5.69 38.85 52.86
CA MET A 106 -4.23 38.92 52.89
C MET A 106 -3.82 40.37 53.09
N ASN A 107 -3.37 40.70 54.30
CA ASN A 107 -3.06 42.05 54.73
C ASN A 107 -1.55 42.26 54.88
N PHE A 108 -1.01 43.26 54.18
CA PHE A 108 0.39 43.64 54.20
C PHE A 108 0.59 44.88 55.08
N SER A 109 1.28 44.75 56.22
CA SER A 109 1.66 45.92 57.03
C SER A 109 3.06 46.39 56.67
N THR A 110 3.15 47.51 55.93
CA THR A 110 4.44 48.05 55.45
C THR A 110 5.32 48.50 56.60
N LYS A 111 4.73 49.08 57.65
CA LYS A 111 5.44 49.58 58.84
C LYS A 111 6.09 48.48 59.69
N GLN A 112 5.71 47.22 59.51
CA GLN A 112 6.18 46.10 60.32
C GLN A 112 6.81 44.95 59.50
N HIS A 113 6.75 45.04 58.16
CA HIS A 113 7.09 43.96 57.20
C HIS A 113 6.39 42.62 57.54
N GLN A 114 5.13 42.71 57.97
CA GLN A 114 4.31 41.54 58.34
C GLN A 114 3.21 41.29 57.32
N VAL A 115 2.96 40.02 57.06
CA VAL A 115 1.84 39.52 56.25
C VAL A 115 0.89 38.78 57.19
N SER A 116 -0.40 39.16 57.21
CA SER A 116 -1.46 38.37 57.86
C SER A 116 -2.35 37.73 56.81
N LEU A 117 -2.64 36.45 56.99
CA LEU A 117 -3.55 35.64 56.19
C LEU A 117 -4.70 35.18 57.09
N THR A 118 -5.88 35.77 56.95
CA THR A 118 -7.08 35.48 57.76
C THR A 118 -8.16 34.83 56.92
N TYR A 119 -8.79 33.75 57.37
CA TYR A 119 -9.83 33.06 56.60
C TYR A 119 -10.88 32.35 57.48
N ASN A 120 -12.12 32.26 56.97
CA ASN A 120 -13.31 31.86 57.75
C ASN A 120 -13.56 30.33 57.80
N GLU A 121 -12.53 29.53 58.06
CA GLU A 121 -12.69 28.09 58.25
C GLU A 121 -13.40 27.71 59.57
N VAL A 122 -13.74 26.43 59.73
CA VAL A 122 -14.25 25.87 61.00
C VAL A 122 -13.16 25.88 62.10
N GLY A 123 -11.89 25.92 61.69
CA GLY A 123 -10.72 25.99 62.57
C GLY A 123 -10.23 24.62 63.06
N PHE A 124 -9.00 24.58 63.57
CA PHE A 124 -8.27 23.33 63.80
C PHE A 124 -8.78 22.55 65.03
N THR A 125 -8.73 21.21 64.93
CA THR A 125 -8.99 20.29 66.06
C THR A 125 -7.71 19.99 66.86
N MET A 126 -7.85 19.49 68.09
CA MET A 126 -6.70 19.21 68.98
C MET A 126 -5.67 18.23 68.39
N ASP A 127 -6.12 17.21 67.67
CA ASP A 127 -5.25 16.26 66.97
C ASP A 127 -4.54 16.91 65.78
N GLN A 128 -5.23 17.74 64.99
CA GLN A 128 -4.62 18.52 63.90
C GLN A 128 -3.56 19.48 64.43
N ILE A 129 -3.79 20.11 65.60
CA ILE A 129 -2.83 20.96 66.30
C ILE A 129 -1.58 20.19 66.70
N LEU A 130 -1.74 19.00 67.30
CA LEU A 130 -0.61 18.12 67.64
C LEU A 130 0.16 17.71 66.38
N TYR A 131 -0.54 17.28 65.32
CA TYR A 131 0.11 16.96 64.03
C TYR A 131 0.85 18.16 63.44
N TYR A 132 0.30 19.37 63.52
CA TYR A 132 0.92 20.58 62.98
C TYR A 132 2.22 20.98 63.70
N LEU A 133 2.28 20.83 65.03
CA LEU A 133 3.46 21.12 65.85
C LEU A 133 4.48 19.96 65.89
N SER A 134 4.10 18.73 65.54
CA SER A 134 4.98 17.56 65.49
C SER A 134 6.00 17.57 64.33
N PHE A 135 7.09 16.80 64.44
CA PHE A 135 7.96 16.48 63.30
C PHE A 135 7.72 15.07 62.74
N GLY A 136 7.97 14.90 61.43
CA GLY A 136 7.88 13.63 60.70
C GLY A 136 6.47 13.07 60.49
N ARG A 137 5.53 13.39 61.39
CA ARG A 137 4.14 12.92 61.41
C ARG A 137 3.18 13.93 60.75
N GLY A 138 2.00 13.44 60.40
CA GLY A 138 0.90 14.18 59.80
C GLY A 138 -0.39 13.36 59.84
N GLU A 139 -1.50 13.91 59.38
CA GLU A 139 -2.80 13.20 59.40
C GLU A 139 -2.77 12.01 58.43
N VAL A 140 -2.91 10.78 58.97
CA VAL A 140 -2.94 9.54 58.17
C VAL A 140 -4.39 9.20 57.83
N ASP A 141 -4.71 9.38 56.55
CA ASP A 141 -5.96 8.96 55.91
C ASP A 141 -6.04 7.42 55.86
N GLU A 142 -7.21 6.83 56.17
CA GLU A 142 -7.40 5.37 56.25
C GLU A 142 -6.96 4.62 54.98
N SER A 143 -7.07 5.27 53.81
CA SER A 143 -6.66 4.70 52.53
C SER A 143 -5.15 4.48 52.40
N LYS A 144 -4.33 5.16 53.22
CA LYS A 144 -2.87 5.31 53.03
C LYS A 144 -2.42 5.83 51.65
N THR A 145 -3.35 6.36 50.84
CA THR A 145 -3.09 6.83 49.46
C THR A 145 -2.86 8.34 49.33
N ARG A 146 -2.94 9.08 50.44
CA ARG A 146 -2.82 10.54 50.50
C ARG A 146 -1.46 10.95 51.04
N GLU A 147 -0.88 12.01 50.48
CA GLU A 147 0.14 12.78 51.19
C GLU A 147 -0.52 13.41 52.43
N GLY A 148 -0.04 13.07 53.63
CA GLY A 148 -0.73 13.41 54.88
C GLY A 148 -0.85 14.92 55.11
N ARG A 149 -2.02 15.36 55.62
CA ARG A 149 -2.21 16.77 56.01
C ARG A 149 -1.19 17.13 57.09
N PHE A 150 -0.66 18.34 57.01
CA PHE A 150 0.39 18.85 57.90
C PHE A 150 1.72 18.06 57.86
N GLY A 151 2.04 17.41 56.75
CA GLY A 151 3.37 16.85 56.48
C GLY A 151 4.47 17.91 56.28
N VAL A 152 5.62 17.48 55.76
CA VAL A 152 6.87 18.27 55.63
C VAL A 152 6.67 19.66 55.01
N GLY A 153 5.89 19.77 53.92
CA GLY A 153 5.68 21.05 53.21
C GLY A 153 4.90 22.11 54.00
N ALA A 154 4.10 21.72 55.00
CA ALA A 154 3.45 22.68 55.90
C ALA A 154 4.43 23.26 56.93
N LYS A 155 5.55 22.56 57.19
CA LYS A 155 6.52 22.84 58.27
C LYS A 155 7.77 23.54 57.75
N SER A 156 8.10 23.40 56.46
CA SER A 156 9.14 24.20 55.79
C SER A 156 8.81 25.71 55.73
N VAL A 157 7.55 26.10 55.93
CA VAL A 157 7.14 27.50 56.14
C VAL A 157 7.92 28.13 57.29
N PHE A 158 8.05 27.45 58.43
CA PHE A 158 8.72 27.97 59.62
C PHE A 158 10.22 28.23 59.40
N LEU A 159 10.87 27.46 58.52
CA LEU A 159 12.30 27.60 58.21
C LEU A 159 12.62 28.81 57.32
N ASN A 160 11.62 29.39 56.65
CA ASN A 160 11.79 30.44 55.65
C ASN A 160 11.19 31.81 56.05
N VAL A 161 10.65 31.92 57.27
CA VAL A 161 10.21 33.18 57.90
C VAL A 161 11.13 33.53 59.08
N GLU A 162 11.12 34.78 59.56
CA GLU A 162 11.74 35.16 60.84
C GLU A 162 10.93 34.62 62.03
N TRP A 163 9.61 34.75 61.94
CA TRP A 163 8.64 34.16 62.87
C TRP A 163 7.26 34.07 62.21
N LEU A 164 6.44 33.16 62.73
CA LEU A 164 5.04 32.98 62.37
C LEU A 164 4.21 32.75 63.64
N SER A 165 3.10 33.46 63.76
CA SER A 165 2.04 33.23 64.73
C SER A 165 0.79 32.74 64.02
N LEU A 166 0.08 31.80 64.62
CA LEU A 166 -1.21 31.29 64.14
C LEU A 166 -2.22 31.37 65.27
N LYS A 167 -3.48 31.66 64.94
CA LYS A 167 -4.65 31.58 65.83
C LYS A 167 -5.77 30.85 65.10
N SER A 168 -6.44 29.90 65.76
CA SER A 168 -7.55 29.13 65.19
C SER A 168 -8.43 28.58 66.31
N ASN A 169 -9.71 28.92 66.37
CA ASN A 169 -10.57 28.63 67.53
C ASN A 169 -9.88 29.05 68.85
N ASN A 170 -9.71 28.13 69.80
CA ASN A 170 -9.06 28.38 71.10
C ASN A 170 -7.53 28.15 71.06
N PHE A 171 -6.98 27.80 69.90
CA PHE A 171 -5.55 27.58 69.72
C PHE A 171 -4.85 28.84 69.25
N SER A 172 -3.70 29.15 69.84
CA SER A 172 -2.73 30.03 69.24
C SER A 172 -1.31 29.60 69.55
N PHE A 173 -0.37 29.96 68.67
CA PHE A 173 1.06 29.83 68.95
C PHE A 173 1.88 30.89 68.22
N LYS A 174 3.17 30.93 68.52
CA LYS A 174 4.16 31.70 67.78
C LYS A 174 5.50 30.97 67.76
N ILE A 175 5.92 30.53 66.58
CA ILE A 175 7.25 29.98 66.33
C ILE A 175 8.15 31.09 65.80
N LYS A 176 9.35 31.18 66.35
CA LYS A 176 10.46 31.97 65.86
C LYS A 176 11.49 31.05 65.20
N ASN A 177 12.10 31.54 64.13
CA ASN A 177 13.22 30.90 63.47
C ASN A 177 14.53 31.58 63.92
N ASN A 178 15.46 30.79 64.44
CA ASN A 178 16.77 31.25 64.87
C ASN A 178 17.83 30.51 64.04
N ASN A 179 18.04 31.01 62.81
CA ASN A 179 18.98 30.48 61.82
C ASN A 179 18.83 28.96 61.57
N GLY A 180 17.59 28.48 61.38
CA GLY A 180 17.27 27.08 61.14
C GLY A 180 16.89 26.28 62.39
N THR A 181 17.12 26.82 63.60
CA THR A 181 16.54 26.26 64.83
C THR A 181 15.16 26.88 65.06
N LEU A 182 14.12 26.05 65.25
CA LEU A 182 12.77 26.53 65.57
C LEU A 182 12.57 26.63 67.09
N GLU A 183 11.84 27.66 67.52
CA GLU A 183 11.55 27.95 68.93
C GLU A 183 10.09 28.40 69.08
N ILE A 184 9.27 27.66 69.83
CA ILE A 184 7.95 28.14 70.27
C ILE A 184 8.17 29.20 71.36
N MET A 185 7.87 30.45 71.03
CA MET A 185 7.88 31.59 71.95
C MET A 185 6.62 31.60 72.84
N GLU A 186 5.47 31.44 72.20
CA GLU A 186 4.13 31.59 72.77
C GLU A 186 3.31 30.35 72.34
N LEU A 187 2.56 29.74 73.26
CA LEU A 187 1.64 28.63 72.99
C LEU A 187 0.44 28.74 73.93
N ASP A 188 -0.75 28.68 73.37
CA ASP A 188 -1.99 28.61 74.13
C ASP A 188 -2.96 27.64 73.46
N LEU A 189 -3.35 26.59 74.15
CA LEU A 189 -4.34 25.62 73.66
C LEU A 189 -5.77 25.91 74.18
N PHE A 190 -5.94 26.99 74.96
CA PHE A 190 -7.22 27.36 75.58
C PHE A 190 -7.50 28.87 75.57
N GLY A 191 -6.97 29.57 74.56
CA GLY A 191 -7.09 31.01 74.41
C GLY A 191 -8.50 31.47 74.03
N SER A 192 -8.66 32.81 73.98
CA SER A 192 -9.91 33.44 73.57
C SER A 192 -10.32 33.01 72.16
N GLN A 193 -11.52 32.43 72.03
CA GLN A 193 -12.00 31.84 70.77
C GLN A 193 -11.94 32.84 69.59
N PHE A 194 -11.08 32.54 68.62
CA PHE A 194 -10.98 33.21 67.33
C PHE A 194 -11.79 32.43 66.28
N VAL A 195 -12.78 33.05 65.66
CA VAL A 195 -13.62 32.41 64.63
C VAL A 195 -12.90 32.41 63.29
N GLY A 196 -12.59 31.22 62.76
CA GLY A 196 -11.71 31.03 61.60
C GLY A 196 -10.26 30.78 61.99
N THR A 197 -9.34 31.12 61.09
CA THR A 197 -7.89 31.05 61.31
C THR A 197 -7.21 32.33 60.86
N GLU A 198 -6.26 32.83 61.65
CA GLU A 198 -5.32 33.90 61.31
C GLU A 198 -3.89 33.34 61.33
N ILE A 199 -3.09 33.62 60.29
CA ILE A 199 -1.66 33.32 60.24
C ILE A 199 -0.90 34.62 59.97
N VAL A 200 -0.15 35.12 60.96
CA VAL A 200 0.68 36.33 60.84
C VAL A 200 2.15 35.93 60.80
N PHE A 201 2.89 36.32 59.78
CA PHE A 201 4.31 36.01 59.66
C PHE A 201 5.14 37.20 59.19
N LYS A 202 6.43 37.17 59.54
CA LYS A 202 7.42 38.17 59.14
C LYS A 202 8.50 37.53 58.27
N VAL A 203 8.76 38.14 57.12
CA VAL A 203 9.88 37.84 56.23
C VAL A 203 10.87 39.01 56.23
N ARG A 204 11.97 38.91 55.48
CA ARG A 204 12.88 40.05 55.31
C ARG A 204 12.21 41.17 54.50
N GLY A 205 12.70 42.40 54.59
CA GLY A 205 12.10 43.55 53.92
C GLY A 205 12.13 43.48 52.39
N ASP A 206 13.19 42.91 51.82
CA ASP A 206 13.30 42.61 50.40
C ASP A 206 12.26 41.59 49.93
N GLU A 207 12.14 40.48 50.68
CA GLU A 207 11.16 39.41 50.43
C GLU A 207 9.71 39.94 50.57
N PHE A 208 9.44 40.75 51.59
CA PHE A 208 8.13 41.37 51.86
C PHE A 208 7.62 42.20 50.66
N HIS A 209 8.49 43.03 50.07
CA HIS A 209 8.10 43.87 48.95
C HIS A 209 7.77 43.05 47.70
N THR A 210 8.56 42.02 47.38
CA THR A 210 8.27 41.11 46.25
C THR A 210 6.95 40.37 46.46
N ILE A 211 6.69 39.84 47.66
CA ILE A 211 5.43 39.16 47.94
C ILE A 211 4.22 40.10 47.80
N MET A 212 4.29 41.31 48.38
CA MET A 212 3.22 42.30 48.28
C MET A 212 2.96 42.69 46.81
N ASP A 213 4.01 42.90 46.03
CA ASP A 213 3.93 43.20 44.60
C ASP A 213 3.28 42.06 43.79
N ASN A 214 3.63 40.80 44.08
CA ASN A 214 3.06 39.62 43.41
C ASN A 214 1.54 39.53 43.63
N PHE A 215 1.05 39.86 44.84
CA PHE A 215 -0.38 39.85 45.17
C PHE A 215 -1.14 41.12 44.75
N LEU A 216 -0.46 42.20 44.40
CA LEU A 216 -1.11 43.38 43.81
C LEU A 216 -1.25 43.25 42.28
N ASN A 217 -0.26 42.63 41.62
CA ASN A 217 -0.11 42.60 40.16
C ASN A 217 -0.27 41.20 39.54
N LEU A 218 -1.00 40.29 40.21
CA LEU A 218 -1.10 38.86 39.87
C LEU A 218 -1.61 38.56 38.45
N THR A 219 -2.38 39.49 37.88
CA THR A 219 -2.94 39.41 36.51
C THR A 219 -2.07 40.05 35.44
N ASP A 220 -0.99 40.73 35.84
CA ASP A 220 -0.31 41.71 34.98
C ASP A 220 1.17 41.34 34.77
N LYS A 221 1.75 40.51 35.65
CA LYS A 221 3.07 39.86 35.50
C LYS A 221 3.14 38.54 36.29
N LYS A 222 4.05 37.64 35.91
CA LYS A 222 4.38 36.47 36.74
C LYS A 222 5.11 36.97 38.01
N GLY A 223 4.64 36.53 39.17
CA GLY A 223 5.34 36.70 40.44
C GLY A 223 6.27 35.52 40.77
N ASP A 224 7.25 35.78 41.63
CA ASP A 224 8.26 34.80 42.05
C ASP A 224 7.76 33.90 43.20
N TYR A 225 6.95 34.45 44.11
CA TYR A 225 6.38 33.75 45.29
C TYR A 225 4.94 33.28 45.08
N MET A 226 4.24 33.85 44.10
CA MET A 226 2.88 33.45 43.71
C MET A 226 2.59 33.96 42.31
N ASN A 227 1.89 33.15 41.52
CA ASN A 227 1.34 33.56 40.23
C ASN A 227 -0.06 32.99 40.01
N LEU A 228 -0.75 33.53 39.00
CA LEU A 228 -2.11 33.19 38.64
C LEU A 228 -2.33 31.68 38.40
N MET A 229 -1.35 30.95 37.84
CA MET A 229 -1.47 29.52 37.54
C MET A 229 -1.35 28.68 38.81
N GLU A 230 -0.35 28.95 39.67
CA GLU A 230 -0.18 28.26 40.95
C GLU A 230 -1.40 28.40 41.86
N LEU A 231 -2.05 29.57 41.84
CA LEU A 231 -3.26 29.83 42.63
C LEU A 231 -4.47 29.04 42.11
N CYS A 232 -4.65 28.96 40.79
CA CYS A 232 -5.67 28.10 40.16
C CYS A 232 -5.41 26.61 40.40
N PHE A 233 -4.15 26.16 40.37
CA PHE A 233 -3.78 24.78 40.71
C PHE A 233 -4.04 24.43 42.17
N ALA A 234 -3.71 25.33 43.08
CA ALA A 234 -3.96 25.14 44.50
C ALA A 234 -5.46 24.90 44.76
N PHE A 235 -6.34 25.63 44.07
CA PHE A 235 -7.78 25.43 44.10
C PHE A 235 -8.18 24.07 43.50
N ASN A 236 -7.70 23.76 42.28
CA ASN A 236 -8.06 22.52 41.58
C ASN A 236 -7.63 21.24 42.35
N ARG A 237 -6.35 21.14 42.71
CA ARG A 237 -5.76 19.95 43.36
C ARG A 237 -6.42 19.62 44.70
N LYS A 238 -7.03 20.60 45.39
CA LYS A 238 -7.72 20.40 46.67
C LYS A 238 -9.14 19.85 46.50
N LYS A 239 -9.94 20.43 45.58
CA LYS A 239 -11.22 19.86 45.13
C LYS A 239 -11.09 18.38 44.72
N VAL A 240 -9.99 18.06 44.06
CA VAL A 240 -9.66 16.72 43.54
C VAL A 240 -9.29 15.73 44.64
N LEU A 241 -8.48 16.16 45.60
CA LEU A 241 -8.11 15.32 46.75
C LEU A 241 -9.33 14.88 47.57
N ASP A 242 -10.49 15.54 47.42
CA ASP A 242 -11.76 15.20 48.05
C ASP A 242 -12.70 14.36 47.15
N ILE A 243 -12.37 14.07 45.88
CA ILE A 243 -13.16 13.18 44.99
C ILE A 243 -13.32 11.76 45.59
N ARG A 244 -12.35 11.31 46.39
CA ARG A 244 -12.37 9.98 47.05
C ARG A 244 -13.31 9.90 48.26
N ASP A 245 -13.91 11.01 48.69
CA ASP A 245 -14.96 11.06 49.71
C ASP A 245 -16.18 11.76 49.12
N ALA A 246 -17.22 10.99 48.80
CA ALA A 246 -18.41 11.50 48.10
C ALA A 246 -19.09 12.69 48.82
N ARG A 247 -18.97 12.81 50.15
CA ARG A 247 -19.53 13.94 50.90
C ARG A 247 -18.70 15.20 50.69
N LYS A 248 -17.37 15.09 50.83
CA LYS A 248 -16.45 16.22 50.60
C LYS A 248 -16.44 16.67 49.14
N LEU A 249 -16.70 15.75 48.19
CA LEU A 249 -16.87 16.08 46.78
C LEU A 249 -18.11 16.97 46.51
N GLU A 250 -19.24 16.74 47.20
CA GLU A 250 -20.40 17.64 47.09
C GLU A 250 -20.17 18.98 47.79
N GLU A 251 -19.51 18.96 48.96
CA GLU A 251 -19.12 20.19 49.65
C GLU A 251 -18.13 21.06 48.88
N SER A 252 -17.28 20.49 48.01
CA SER A 252 -16.18 21.21 47.36
C SER A 252 -16.55 21.84 46.01
N LYS A 253 -17.46 21.22 45.24
CA LYS A 253 -17.89 21.67 43.90
C LYS A 253 -18.36 23.13 43.85
N ASP A 254 -19.13 23.54 44.86
CA ASP A 254 -19.77 24.87 44.90
C ASP A 254 -18.95 25.91 45.70
N ARG A 255 -17.73 25.58 46.16
CA ARG A 255 -16.92 26.52 46.95
C ARG A 255 -16.36 27.63 46.05
N THR A 256 -16.47 28.86 46.51
CA THR A 256 -15.80 30.02 45.90
C THR A 256 -14.85 30.65 46.90
N PHE A 257 -13.63 30.95 46.48
CA PHE A 257 -12.62 31.60 47.32
C PHE A 257 -12.49 33.05 46.91
N ASN A 258 -12.76 33.95 47.86
CA ASN A 258 -12.78 35.40 47.69
C ASN A 258 -11.60 35.97 48.47
N ILE A 259 -10.50 36.28 47.78
CA ILE A 259 -9.21 36.68 48.36
C ILE A 259 -9.07 38.21 48.26
N ALA A 260 -9.29 38.91 49.37
CA ALA A 260 -9.11 40.35 49.48
C ALA A 260 -7.66 40.70 49.86
N VAL A 261 -6.97 41.45 49.01
CA VAL A 261 -5.61 41.95 49.25
C VAL A 261 -5.70 43.35 49.83
N MET A 262 -5.09 43.56 51.00
CA MET A 262 -5.07 44.83 51.72
C MET A 262 -3.63 45.28 52.02
N VAL A 263 -3.40 46.59 52.04
CA VAL A 263 -2.12 47.20 52.43
C VAL A 263 -2.38 48.23 53.52
N ASP A 264 -1.76 48.05 54.68
CA ASP A 264 -1.96 48.82 55.92
C ASP A 264 -3.45 49.04 56.30
N GLY A 265 -4.29 48.06 56.00
CA GLY A 265 -5.74 48.08 56.26
C GLY A 265 -6.61 48.62 55.11
N GLU A 266 -6.03 49.17 54.05
CA GLU A 266 -6.78 49.58 52.85
C GLU A 266 -6.85 48.45 51.83
N MET A 267 -8.06 48.03 51.45
CA MET A 267 -8.28 47.06 50.35
C MET A 267 -7.79 47.63 49.01
N LYS A 268 -7.01 46.84 48.27
CA LYS A 268 -6.41 47.24 46.97
C LYS A 268 -6.96 46.43 45.79
N THR A 269 -7.18 45.13 45.96
CA THR A 269 -7.79 44.27 44.95
C THR A 269 -8.49 43.08 45.61
N VAL A 270 -9.50 42.51 44.96
CA VAL A 270 -10.16 41.27 45.37
C VAL A 270 -10.11 40.29 44.21
N TYR A 271 -9.51 39.13 44.43
CA TYR A 271 -9.57 38.01 43.49
C TYR A 271 -10.68 37.05 43.89
N LYS A 272 -11.39 36.45 42.91
CA LYS A 272 -12.35 35.37 43.16
C LYS A 272 -12.06 34.18 42.27
N ILE A 273 -12.04 32.99 42.87
CA ILE A 273 -11.87 31.71 42.15
C ILE A 273 -13.09 30.84 42.45
N LEU A 274 -13.65 30.23 41.42
CA LEU A 274 -14.74 29.27 41.53
C LEU A 274 -14.71 28.26 40.38
N GLN A 275 -15.38 27.12 40.58
CA GLN A 275 -15.88 26.33 39.46
C GLN A 275 -17.05 27.09 38.80
N TYR A 276 -17.05 27.14 37.47
CA TYR A 276 -18.12 27.70 36.67
C TYR A 276 -18.51 26.72 35.58
N GLN A 277 -19.79 26.67 35.22
CA GLN A 277 -20.25 25.99 34.01
C GLN A 277 -21.20 26.93 33.29
N LYS A 278 -21.01 27.08 31.99
CA LYS A 278 -21.88 27.89 31.15
C LYS A 278 -23.08 27.05 30.72
N GLU A 279 -24.24 27.68 30.59
CA GLU A 279 -25.39 27.05 29.96
C GLU A 279 -25.03 26.65 28.51
N GLY A 280 -25.12 25.35 28.21
CA GLY A 280 -24.72 24.76 26.92
C GLY A 280 -23.26 24.30 26.80
N ASP A 281 -22.41 24.46 27.83
CA ASP A 281 -21.09 23.81 27.89
C ASP A 281 -21.17 22.52 28.73
N GLU A 282 -20.75 21.37 28.18
CA GLU A 282 -20.75 20.10 28.93
C GLU A 282 -19.68 20.06 30.03
N ASN A 283 -18.53 20.71 29.81
CA ASN A 283 -17.39 20.68 30.71
C ASN A 283 -17.36 21.94 31.61
N PRO A 284 -17.24 21.79 32.95
CA PRO A 284 -17.04 22.93 33.84
C PRO A 284 -15.60 23.45 33.77
N THR A 285 -15.45 24.77 33.92
CA THR A 285 -14.16 25.47 33.95
C THR A 285 -13.84 25.98 35.37
N ILE A 286 -12.57 26.28 35.62
CA ILE A 286 -12.16 27.14 36.74
C ILE A 286 -12.14 28.58 36.24
N ARG A 287 -12.96 29.44 36.84
CA ARG A 287 -13.04 30.86 36.52
C ARG A 287 -12.27 31.68 37.53
N PHE A 288 -11.42 32.57 37.04
CA PHE A 288 -10.71 33.58 37.82
C PHE A 288 -11.27 34.98 37.54
N LEU A 289 -11.61 35.70 38.61
CA LEU A 289 -12.05 37.10 38.56
C LEU A 289 -11.10 38.02 39.33
N GLN A 290 -10.97 39.27 38.84
CA GLN A 290 -10.34 40.39 39.53
C GLN A 290 -11.39 41.51 39.69
N ASN A 291 -11.59 41.99 40.92
CA ASN A 291 -12.52 43.08 41.26
C ASN A 291 -13.94 42.87 40.66
N GLY A 292 -14.42 41.63 40.64
CA GLY A 292 -15.73 41.24 40.12
C GLY A 292 -15.82 41.02 38.61
N LYS A 293 -14.75 41.27 37.84
CA LYS A 293 -14.69 40.98 36.39
C LYS A 293 -14.00 39.65 36.11
N SER A 294 -14.56 38.87 35.18
CA SER A 294 -13.94 37.61 34.73
C SER A 294 -12.71 37.90 33.89
N VAL A 295 -11.54 37.41 34.32
CA VAL A 295 -10.25 37.65 33.65
C VAL A 295 -9.89 36.49 32.74
N ILE A 296 -10.00 35.26 33.25
CA ILE A 296 -9.66 34.03 32.53
C ILE A 296 -10.46 32.84 33.06
N ASP A 297 -10.84 31.94 32.16
CA ASP A 297 -11.45 30.63 32.44
C ASP A 297 -10.53 29.51 31.94
N PHE A 298 -10.42 28.41 32.69
CA PHE A 298 -9.63 27.22 32.34
C PHE A 298 -10.48 25.95 32.26
N LEU A 299 -10.35 25.19 31.17
CA LEU A 299 -10.73 23.77 31.17
C LEU A 299 -9.74 22.99 32.04
N CYS A 300 -10.23 21.92 32.69
CA CYS A 300 -9.48 21.16 33.67
C CYS A 300 -9.58 19.66 33.36
N TYR A 301 -8.45 19.00 33.09
CA TYR A 301 -8.38 17.56 32.87
C TYR A 301 -7.43 16.92 33.89
N GLU A 302 -7.69 15.68 34.30
CA GLU A 302 -6.81 14.95 35.22
C GLU A 302 -6.78 13.44 34.97
N SER A 303 -5.63 12.82 35.20
CA SER A 303 -5.34 11.40 34.93
C SER A 303 -4.15 10.95 35.79
N ASP A 304 -4.23 9.77 36.42
CA ASP A 304 -3.14 9.15 37.21
C ASP A 304 -2.42 10.06 38.27
N GLY A 305 -3.10 11.13 38.72
CA GLY A 305 -2.58 12.13 39.67
C GLY A 305 -1.87 13.32 39.01
N TYR A 306 -1.84 13.39 37.67
CA TYR A 306 -1.50 14.58 36.90
C TYR A 306 -2.74 15.47 36.77
N SER A 307 -2.61 16.76 37.08
CA SER A 307 -3.63 17.78 36.76
C SER A 307 -3.24 18.62 35.54
N TYR A 308 -4.20 19.11 34.77
CA TYR A 308 -3.97 19.98 33.61
C TYR A 308 -4.91 21.18 33.64
N LEU A 309 -4.39 22.39 33.41
CA LEU A 309 -5.19 23.61 33.19
C LEU A 309 -4.96 24.12 31.76
N ILE A 310 -6.05 24.33 31.03
CA ILE A 310 -6.07 24.69 29.60
C ILE A 310 -6.83 26.01 29.44
N PRO A 311 -6.23 27.08 28.88
CA PRO A 311 -6.94 28.34 28.65
C PRO A 311 -8.19 28.17 27.76
N TYR A 312 -9.37 28.54 28.28
CA TYR A 312 -10.66 28.37 27.60
C TYR A 312 -11.28 29.71 27.15
N ALA A 313 -11.17 30.76 27.97
CA ALA A 313 -11.65 32.10 27.64
C ALA A 313 -10.85 33.17 28.38
N VAL A 314 -10.70 34.37 27.78
CA VAL A 314 -9.96 35.52 28.34
C VAL A 314 -10.77 36.80 28.16
N GLU A 315 -10.71 37.74 29.12
CA GLU A 315 -11.36 39.05 29.02
C GLU A 315 -10.84 39.81 27.79
N ARG A 316 -11.73 40.20 26.86
CA ARG A 316 -11.35 40.84 25.58
C ARG A 316 -10.51 42.10 25.75
N THR A 317 -10.78 42.87 26.79
CA THR A 317 -10.09 44.11 27.19
C THR A 317 -8.67 43.87 27.71
N LYS A 318 -8.44 42.79 28.48
CA LYS A 318 -7.13 42.39 28.99
C LYS A 318 -6.42 41.33 28.11
N ARG A 319 -6.96 40.95 26.94
CA ARG A 319 -6.45 39.81 26.12
C ARG A 319 -4.93 39.90 25.90
N ALA A 320 -4.40 41.02 25.43
CA ALA A 320 -2.97 41.15 25.15
C ALA A 320 -2.08 40.99 26.41
N GLU A 321 -2.53 41.54 27.55
CA GLU A 321 -1.80 41.46 28.82
C GLU A 321 -1.80 40.03 29.38
N ILE A 322 -2.97 39.38 29.39
CA ILE A 322 -3.12 38.00 29.88
C ILE A 322 -2.46 36.98 28.96
N VAL A 323 -2.55 37.15 27.63
CA VAL A 323 -1.82 36.30 26.67
C VAL A 323 -0.31 36.45 26.89
N LYS A 324 0.19 37.68 27.05
CA LYS A 324 1.60 37.94 27.39
C LYS A 324 2.00 37.37 28.75
N LEU A 325 1.09 37.28 29.72
CA LEU A 325 1.32 36.63 31.01
C LEU A 325 1.45 35.10 30.85
N LEU A 326 0.49 34.46 30.19
CA LEU A 326 0.48 33.02 29.92
C LEU A 326 1.67 32.53 29.08
N MET A 327 2.31 33.42 28.30
CA MET A 327 3.52 33.14 27.53
C MET A 327 4.85 33.35 28.30
N GLN A 328 4.82 33.72 29.58
CA GLN A 328 6.05 33.82 30.41
C GLN A 328 6.48 32.42 30.88
N LYS A 329 7.79 32.16 31.02
CA LYS A 329 8.27 30.84 31.46
C LYS A 329 7.94 30.56 32.93
N TYR A 330 7.07 29.59 33.17
CA TYR A 330 6.66 29.10 34.49
C TYR A 330 7.62 28.03 35.03
N ASN A 331 8.85 28.45 35.31
CA ASN A 331 9.70 27.75 36.29
C ASN A 331 8.96 27.70 37.64
N TYR A 332 8.32 26.58 37.98
CA TYR A 332 8.24 25.97 39.31
C TYR A 332 7.48 24.62 39.24
N PHE A 333 6.88 24.14 40.33
CA PHE A 333 6.73 22.70 40.55
C PHE A 333 5.46 22.06 40.06
N SER A 334 5.62 20.81 39.63
CA SER A 334 4.62 19.97 38.97
C SER A 334 4.20 20.44 37.55
N THR A 335 4.46 21.69 37.17
CA THR A 335 4.36 22.19 35.79
C THR A 335 5.49 21.73 34.89
N TYR A 336 5.19 20.79 34.00
CA TYR A 336 5.91 20.65 32.74
C TYR A 336 5.26 21.59 31.72
N GLU A 337 5.89 22.74 31.46
CA GLU A 337 5.73 23.39 30.16
C GLU A 337 6.50 22.58 29.11
N LEU A 338 5.96 22.50 27.90
CA LEU A 338 6.61 21.88 26.76
C LEU A 338 7.54 22.87 26.02
N THR A 339 8.21 23.77 26.76
CA THR A 339 8.93 24.95 26.23
C THR A 339 10.45 24.91 26.49
N GLY A 340 11.02 23.72 26.26
CA GLY A 340 12.44 23.55 25.93
C GLY A 340 13.34 23.21 27.11
N LEU A 341 13.66 21.92 27.22
CA LEU A 341 15.01 21.52 27.57
C LEU A 341 15.86 21.72 26.30
N TYR A 342 16.64 22.80 26.23
CA TYR A 342 17.67 22.97 25.20
C TYR A 342 18.92 23.61 25.80
N LYS A 343 20.00 22.84 25.82
CA LYS A 343 21.35 23.38 25.70
C LYS A 343 21.71 23.28 24.22
N GLU A 344 21.66 24.41 23.51
CA GLU A 344 22.80 25.01 22.81
C GLU A 344 22.36 26.11 21.83
N ASN A 345 23.14 27.19 21.83
CA ASN A 345 23.39 28.14 20.74
C ASN A 345 22.20 28.84 20.03
N ASN A 346 21.98 30.07 20.51
CA ASN A 346 21.69 31.31 19.77
C ASN A 346 20.43 31.50 18.88
N GLU A 347 19.86 32.68 19.14
CA GLU A 347 19.17 33.61 18.22
C GLU A 347 17.74 33.30 17.72
N ALA A 348 16.86 34.25 18.06
CA ALA A 348 15.58 34.62 17.45
C ALA A 348 14.53 33.52 17.15
N PHE A 349 13.47 33.50 17.98
CA PHE A 349 12.14 33.76 17.41
C PHE A 349 11.21 34.50 18.38
N ILE A 350 10.40 35.41 17.83
CA ILE A 350 9.32 36.15 18.50
C ILE A 350 8.14 36.17 17.52
N ASN A 351 6.97 35.68 17.95
CA ASN A 351 5.63 36.24 17.67
C ASN A 351 4.52 35.27 18.15
N GLU A 352 3.81 35.67 19.21
CA GLU A 352 2.48 35.19 19.64
C GLU A 352 2.17 33.67 19.49
N HIS A 353 2.78 32.83 20.34
CA HIS A 353 2.48 31.40 20.45
C HIS A 353 2.15 31.00 21.89
N LEU A 354 0.87 30.77 22.19
CA LEU A 354 0.41 30.14 23.44
C LEU A 354 0.61 28.63 23.36
N SER A 355 1.58 28.10 24.10
CA SER A 355 1.95 26.66 24.07
C SER A 355 2.09 26.01 25.46
N ALA A 356 1.73 26.72 26.53
CA ALA A 356 1.80 26.20 27.89
C ALA A 356 0.53 25.41 28.27
N PHE A 357 0.54 24.08 28.12
CA PHE A 357 -0.26 23.24 29.02
C PHE A 357 0.35 23.43 30.40
N PHE A 358 -0.42 24.00 31.33
CA PHE A 358 -0.04 24.00 32.71
C PHE A 358 -0.36 22.61 33.26
N ILE A 359 0.65 21.89 33.75
CA ILE A 359 0.51 20.52 34.29
C ILE A 359 0.77 20.51 35.80
N SER A 360 0.29 19.50 36.53
CA SER A 360 0.68 19.20 37.92
C SER A 360 1.06 17.72 38.06
N VAL A 361 2.28 17.37 37.67
CA VAL A 361 2.91 16.04 37.82
C VAL A 361 2.97 15.59 39.30
N PRO A 362 2.69 14.30 39.62
CA PRO A 362 2.82 13.73 40.96
C PRO A 362 4.20 13.90 41.64
N ASN A 363 4.18 14.12 42.97
CA ASN A 363 5.38 14.34 43.79
C ASN A 363 6.43 13.20 43.75
N LYS A 364 6.07 11.98 43.32
CA LYS A 364 7.00 10.85 43.16
C LYS A 364 8.04 11.04 42.04
N TYR A 365 7.70 11.80 40.99
CA TYR A 365 8.56 12.06 39.83
C TYR A 365 9.38 13.36 39.96
N ILE A 366 9.19 14.05 41.07
CA ILE A 366 9.70 15.39 41.36
C ILE A 366 11.04 15.28 42.10
N THR A 367 12.01 16.13 41.76
CA THR A 367 13.30 16.18 42.47
C THR A 367 13.14 16.71 43.90
N PRO A 368 14.00 16.27 44.86
CA PRO A 368 13.87 16.65 46.27
C PRO A 368 13.83 18.16 46.51
N HIS A 369 14.77 18.92 45.94
CA HIS A 369 14.90 20.38 46.17
C HIS A 369 13.94 21.25 45.34
N ARG A 370 13.16 20.66 44.42
CA ARG A 370 12.14 21.34 43.60
C ARG A 370 12.61 22.65 42.89
N THR A 371 13.62 22.82 42.01
CA THR A 371 14.45 22.04 41.06
C THR A 371 13.82 21.51 39.74
N GLY A 372 13.81 20.20 39.41
CA GLY A 372 13.22 19.65 38.16
C GLY A 372 12.38 18.36 38.29
N ILE A 373 12.00 17.74 37.16
CA ILE A 373 11.63 16.31 37.12
C ILE A 373 12.89 15.48 37.38
N ARG A 374 12.75 14.29 37.99
CA ARG A 374 13.87 13.38 38.19
C ARG A 374 14.28 12.77 36.84
N HIS A 375 15.57 12.78 36.54
CA HIS A 375 16.13 12.21 35.29
C HIS A 375 15.76 10.73 35.07
N ASP A 376 15.59 9.95 36.14
CA ASP A 376 15.14 8.54 36.05
C ASP A 376 13.65 8.37 35.70
N SER A 377 12.88 9.46 35.77
CA SER A 377 11.42 9.49 35.60
C SER A 377 10.96 10.20 34.31
N GLU A 378 11.86 10.87 33.58
CA GLU A 378 11.51 11.73 32.43
C GLU A 378 10.76 10.99 31.31
N ASN A 379 11.13 9.73 31.04
CA ASN A 379 10.45 8.91 30.03
C ASN A 379 9.04 8.48 30.47
N GLU A 380 8.85 8.13 31.75
CA GLU A 380 7.55 7.75 32.30
C GLU A 380 6.60 8.96 32.30
N VAL A 381 7.08 10.12 32.75
CA VAL A 381 6.36 11.40 32.71
C VAL A 381 6.00 11.79 31.27
N THR A 382 6.92 11.61 30.31
CA THR A 382 6.68 11.85 28.88
C THR A 382 5.54 11.00 28.35
N LEU A 383 5.58 9.67 28.58
CA LEU A 383 4.56 8.74 28.07
C LEU A 383 3.18 8.99 28.68
N HIS A 384 3.11 9.32 29.97
CA HIS A 384 1.86 9.73 30.61
C HIS A 384 1.27 10.99 29.97
N ILE A 385 2.09 12.04 29.77
CA ILE A 385 1.63 13.28 29.13
C ILE A 385 1.17 13.03 27.68
N GLN A 386 1.89 12.19 26.91
CA GLN A 386 1.50 11.83 25.55
C GLN A 386 0.17 11.08 25.47
N LYS A 387 -0.11 10.16 26.42
CA LYS A 387 -1.40 9.48 26.56
C LYS A 387 -2.50 10.49 26.91
N ASP A 388 -2.32 11.24 27.99
CA ASP A 388 -3.31 12.19 28.50
C ASP A 388 -3.67 13.28 27.46
N LEU A 389 -2.73 13.68 26.59
CA LEU A 389 -2.99 14.58 25.46
C LEU A 389 -3.95 13.99 24.42
N ARG A 390 -3.85 12.69 24.11
CA ARG A 390 -4.78 12.00 23.18
C ARG A 390 -6.15 11.85 23.82
N ASP A 391 -6.20 11.49 25.11
CA ASP A 391 -7.44 11.38 25.88
C ASP A 391 -8.14 12.75 26.02
N MET A 392 -7.38 13.83 26.24
CA MET A 392 -7.89 15.21 26.24
C MET A 392 -8.43 15.65 24.88
N ILE A 393 -7.76 15.28 23.76
CA ILE A 393 -8.27 15.58 22.42
C ILE A 393 -9.64 14.94 22.20
N ALA A 394 -9.79 13.67 22.54
CA ALA A 394 -11.07 12.96 22.43
C ALA A 394 -12.16 13.57 23.33
N ALA A 395 -11.82 13.95 24.57
CA ALA A 395 -12.75 14.56 25.52
C ALA A 395 -13.17 16.00 25.14
N TYR A 396 -12.31 16.74 24.43
CA TYR A 396 -12.53 18.16 24.10
C TYR A 396 -12.86 18.44 22.64
N LYS A 397 -13.09 17.41 21.81
CA LYS A 397 -13.43 17.53 20.37
C LYS A 397 -14.53 18.56 20.05
N GLN A 398 -15.54 18.71 20.92
CA GLN A 398 -16.62 19.69 20.77
C GLN A 398 -16.15 21.17 20.74
N TYR A 399 -14.93 21.43 21.21
CA TYR A 399 -14.30 22.75 21.17
C TYR A 399 -13.43 22.96 19.92
N PHE A 400 -13.10 21.90 19.18
CA PHE A 400 -12.27 21.94 17.97
C PHE A 400 -13.11 22.23 16.71
N VAL A 401 -13.95 23.27 16.79
CA VAL A 401 -14.87 23.68 15.73
C VAL A 401 -14.32 24.88 14.96
N LEU A 402 -14.20 24.75 13.65
CA LEU A 402 -13.98 25.86 12.70
C LEU A 402 -15.31 26.43 12.24
N THR A 403 -15.32 27.73 11.91
CA THR A 403 -16.46 28.43 11.29
C THR A 403 -16.00 29.08 9.99
N MET A 404 -16.74 28.91 8.90
CA MET A 404 -16.46 29.62 7.64
C MET A 404 -16.97 31.06 7.75
N GLN A 405 -16.06 32.04 7.76
CA GLN A 405 -16.41 33.46 7.82
C GLN A 405 -16.13 34.14 6.47
N PRO A 406 -17.06 34.97 5.95
CA PRO A 406 -16.93 35.56 4.62
C PRO A 406 -15.80 36.59 4.55
N VAL A 407 -15.05 36.57 3.47
CA VAL A 407 -14.05 37.58 3.14
C VAL A 407 -14.75 38.86 2.72
N LYS A 408 -14.34 40.01 3.28
CA LYS A 408 -14.89 41.30 2.88
C LYS A 408 -14.61 41.56 1.39
N ASP A 409 -15.61 42.10 0.72
CA ASP A 409 -15.53 42.56 -0.68
C ASP A 409 -15.21 41.46 -1.71
N LYS A 410 -15.30 40.17 -1.34
CA LYS A 410 -15.22 39.00 -2.24
C LYS A 410 -16.33 37.98 -1.95
N SER A 411 -17.39 38.03 -2.75
CA SER A 411 -18.49 37.04 -2.66
C SER A 411 -17.99 35.62 -2.96
N GLY A 412 -18.52 34.63 -2.23
CA GLY A 412 -18.13 33.22 -2.37
C GLY A 412 -16.82 32.81 -1.68
N TYR A 413 -15.99 33.76 -1.25
CA TYR A 413 -14.73 33.49 -0.54
C TYR A 413 -14.88 33.60 0.97
N TYR A 414 -14.26 32.67 1.67
CA TYR A 414 -14.33 32.49 3.13
C TYR A 414 -12.94 32.22 3.71
N PHE A 415 -12.85 32.27 5.03
CA PHE A 415 -11.70 31.79 5.79
C PHE A 415 -12.18 31.02 7.02
N PHE A 416 -11.38 30.06 7.50
CA PHE A 416 -11.72 29.34 8.72
C PHE A 416 -11.35 30.16 9.95
N TYR A 417 -12.32 30.37 10.83
CA TYR A 417 -12.14 31.01 12.12
C TYR A 417 -12.46 30.02 13.26
N PRO A 418 -11.50 29.73 14.17
CA PRO A 418 -11.73 28.85 15.30
C PRO A 418 -12.79 29.39 16.28
N LYS A 419 -13.75 28.53 16.65
CA LYS A 419 -14.89 28.88 17.51
C LYS A 419 -14.52 29.00 19.00
N SER A 420 -13.38 28.45 19.42
CA SER A 420 -12.90 28.43 20.81
C SER A 420 -11.42 28.77 20.92
N TYR A 421 -10.99 29.30 22.07
CA TYR A 421 -9.57 29.48 22.38
C TYR A 421 -8.85 28.14 22.61
N ALA A 422 -9.57 27.10 23.05
CA ALA A 422 -9.00 25.76 23.17
C ALA A 422 -8.50 25.24 21.82
N PHE A 423 -9.18 25.55 20.71
CA PHE A 423 -8.67 25.27 19.36
C PHE A 423 -7.34 26.00 19.10
N GLU A 424 -7.31 27.34 19.24
CA GLU A 424 -6.09 28.15 19.00
C GLU A 424 -4.91 27.61 19.82
N PHE A 425 -5.18 27.22 21.07
CA PHE A 425 -4.22 26.68 22.01
C PHE A 425 -3.68 25.29 21.62
N PHE A 426 -4.55 24.30 21.37
CA PHE A 426 -4.10 22.95 20.93
C PHE A 426 -3.36 23.03 19.59
N LYS A 427 -3.81 23.86 18.64
CA LYS A 427 -3.13 24.12 17.36
C LYS A 427 -1.70 24.67 17.58
N ASN A 428 -1.56 25.74 18.38
CA ASN A 428 -0.27 26.36 18.66
C ASN A 428 0.68 25.41 19.39
N TYR A 429 0.15 24.63 20.34
CA TYR A 429 0.89 23.58 21.02
C TYR A 429 1.43 22.55 20.04
N ILE A 430 0.58 21.98 19.17
CA ILE A 430 0.99 20.97 18.19
C ILE A 430 2.10 21.48 17.27
N LYS A 431 2.04 22.75 16.83
CA LYS A 431 3.08 23.37 16.00
C LYS A 431 4.42 23.59 16.74
N THR A 432 4.38 23.86 18.04
CA THR A 432 5.57 24.26 18.83
C THR A 432 6.17 23.14 19.68
N SER A 433 5.51 21.98 19.74
CA SER A 433 5.78 20.92 20.72
C SER A 433 6.62 19.77 20.16
N LYS A 434 7.62 19.30 20.93
CA LYS A 434 8.32 18.03 20.64
C LYS A 434 7.43 16.79 20.72
N PHE A 435 6.25 16.87 21.34
CA PHE A 435 5.23 15.80 21.32
C PHE A 435 4.13 16.05 20.26
N GLY A 436 4.12 17.23 19.62
CA GLY A 436 3.06 17.67 18.73
C GLY A 436 2.79 16.73 17.56
N LYS A 437 3.86 16.19 16.94
CA LYS A 437 3.75 15.26 15.80
C LYS A 437 2.90 14.01 16.10
N GLU A 438 2.97 13.46 17.32
CA GLU A 438 2.20 12.26 17.70
C GLU A 438 0.70 12.53 17.91
N ILE A 439 0.35 13.76 18.29
CA ILE A 439 -1.04 14.15 18.58
C ILE A 439 -1.66 14.98 17.45
N GLN A 440 -0.88 15.30 16.40
CA GLN A 440 -1.32 16.04 15.23
C GLN A 440 -2.48 15.32 14.52
N SER A 441 -2.32 14.05 14.15
CA SER A 441 -3.43 13.28 13.53
C SER A 441 -4.66 13.18 14.44
N PRO A 442 -4.58 12.75 15.72
CA PRO A 442 -5.73 12.76 16.62
C PRO A 442 -6.47 14.11 16.71
N PHE A 443 -5.73 15.23 16.70
CA PHE A 443 -6.31 16.57 16.73
C PHE A 443 -6.98 16.95 15.41
N GLN A 444 -6.32 16.73 14.26
CA GLN A 444 -6.90 16.97 12.94
C GLN A 444 -8.19 16.14 12.77
N ASN A 445 -8.13 14.86 13.11
CA ASN A 445 -9.26 13.93 13.10
C ASN A 445 -10.41 14.30 14.07
N SER A 446 -10.23 15.35 14.89
CA SER A 446 -11.26 15.87 15.80
C SER A 446 -11.83 17.22 15.36
N ILE A 447 -11.39 17.80 14.23
CA ILE A 447 -11.85 19.11 13.76
C ILE A 447 -13.23 19.00 13.10
N SER A 448 -14.20 19.78 13.58
CA SER A 448 -15.52 19.90 12.94
C SER A 448 -15.67 21.26 12.25
N LEU A 449 -16.47 21.35 11.19
CA LEU A 449 -16.68 22.58 10.41
C LEU A 449 -18.13 23.04 10.46
N ILE A 450 -18.36 24.35 10.65
CA ILE A 450 -19.65 24.99 10.45
C ILE A 450 -19.61 25.76 9.13
N TYR A 451 -20.46 25.33 8.19
CA TYR A 451 -20.68 25.99 6.91
C TYR A 451 -21.39 27.35 7.07
N PRO A 452 -21.36 28.22 6.05
CA PRO A 452 -22.12 29.47 6.05
C PRO A 452 -23.63 29.22 6.27
N GLU A 453 -24.27 30.12 7.02
CA GLU A 453 -25.69 30.09 7.41
C GLU A 453 -26.15 28.91 8.30
N GLU A 454 -25.36 27.84 8.44
CA GLU A 454 -25.64 26.71 9.33
C GLU A 454 -25.38 27.00 10.83
N LYS A 455 -25.90 26.11 11.69
CA LYS A 455 -25.78 26.20 13.16
C LYS A 455 -25.14 24.99 13.82
N LEU A 456 -25.25 23.82 13.19
CA LEU A 456 -24.58 22.59 13.58
C LEU A 456 -23.20 22.55 12.93
N ALA A 457 -22.31 21.69 13.43
CA ALA A 457 -21.02 21.43 12.82
C ALA A 457 -21.04 20.03 12.19
N THR A 458 -20.56 19.94 10.96
CA THR A 458 -20.23 18.68 10.30
C THR A 458 -18.96 18.12 10.93
N ASP A 459 -18.99 16.85 11.34
CA ASP A 459 -17.83 16.19 11.95
C ASP A 459 -16.76 15.81 10.92
N TYR A 460 -15.56 15.51 11.42
CA TYR A 460 -14.40 15.29 10.57
C TYR A 460 -14.53 14.09 9.64
N GLU A 461 -15.08 12.97 10.11
CA GLU A 461 -15.22 11.78 9.27
C GLU A 461 -16.18 12.06 8.11
N THR A 462 -17.27 12.81 8.34
CA THR A 462 -18.15 13.28 7.25
C THR A 462 -17.44 14.21 6.27
N LEU A 463 -16.58 15.13 6.75
CA LEU A 463 -15.77 16.00 5.88
C LEU A 463 -14.75 15.19 5.06
N LYS A 464 -14.15 14.17 5.67
CA LYS A 464 -13.11 13.31 5.10
C LYS A 464 -13.66 12.30 4.09
N GLU A 465 -14.84 11.71 4.33
CA GLU A 465 -15.56 10.88 3.35
C GLU A 465 -15.90 11.65 2.05
N ARG A 466 -16.04 12.98 2.17
CA ARG A 466 -16.32 13.91 1.06
C ARG A 466 -15.06 14.61 0.55
N GLY A 467 -13.92 14.38 1.18
CA GLY A 467 -12.71 15.17 1.05
C GLY A 467 -11.70 14.53 0.12
N PHE A 468 -11.30 15.27 -0.92
CA PHE A 468 -10.31 14.85 -1.89
C PHE A 468 -9.16 15.84 -1.96
N LEU A 469 -7.93 15.34 -2.07
CA LEU A 469 -6.71 16.16 -2.12
C LEU A 469 -5.89 15.94 -3.39
N SER A 470 -5.16 16.98 -3.78
CA SER A 470 -3.98 16.95 -4.64
C SER A 470 -2.96 17.95 -4.06
N ASN A 471 -1.72 17.54 -3.80
CA ASN A 471 -0.67 18.39 -3.22
C ASN A 471 0.65 18.23 -3.98
N ALA A 472 1.28 19.33 -4.37
CA ALA A 472 2.60 19.33 -5.03
C ALA A 472 3.69 19.89 -4.09
N GLU A 473 4.91 19.39 -4.21
CA GLU A 473 6.01 19.70 -3.27
C GLU A 473 7.32 19.96 -4.03
N HIS A 474 8.33 20.47 -3.31
CA HIS A 474 9.62 20.89 -3.86
C HIS A 474 9.55 21.96 -4.96
N ILE A 475 8.45 22.72 -5.01
CA ILE A 475 8.26 23.80 -5.98
C ILE A 475 9.28 24.91 -5.73
N THR A 476 9.91 25.43 -6.78
CA THR A 476 10.93 26.47 -6.59
C THR A 476 10.31 27.80 -6.20
N GLN A 477 11.01 28.59 -5.39
CA GLN A 477 10.61 29.97 -5.11
C GLN A 477 10.43 30.80 -6.40
N LEU A 478 11.12 30.48 -7.50
CA LEU A 478 10.95 31.13 -8.79
C LEU A 478 9.55 30.89 -9.39
N GLU A 479 9.07 29.64 -9.40
CA GLU A 479 7.75 29.25 -9.91
C GLU A 479 6.60 29.73 -9.01
N HIS A 480 6.84 29.83 -7.71
CA HIS A 480 5.92 30.48 -6.78
C HIS A 480 5.81 32.00 -7.08
N THR A 481 6.95 32.70 -7.15
CA THR A 481 6.98 34.17 -7.28
C THR A 481 6.63 34.69 -8.67
N ASN A 482 6.92 33.95 -9.74
CA ASN A 482 6.46 34.30 -11.09
C ASN A 482 4.98 33.93 -11.32
N GLY A 483 4.39 33.11 -10.44
CA GLY A 483 2.98 32.70 -10.45
C GLY A 483 2.66 31.42 -11.22
N THR A 484 3.59 30.80 -11.94
CA THR A 484 3.32 29.59 -12.75
C THR A 484 2.85 28.43 -11.89
N ALA A 485 3.44 28.25 -10.70
CA ALA A 485 3.04 27.21 -9.75
C ALA A 485 1.55 27.28 -9.35
N TYR A 486 0.95 28.48 -9.33
CA TYR A 486 -0.46 28.63 -8.96
C TYR A 486 -1.41 28.31 -10.11
N GLU A 487 -1.04 28.62 -11.35
CA GLU A 487 -1.86 28.24 -12.50
C GLU A 487 -1.79 26.73 -12.75
N THR A 488 -0.64 26.09 -12.53
CA THR A 488 -0.47 24.63 -12.65
C THR A 488 -1.04 23.86 -11.45
N TYR A 489 -0.44 24.01 -10.26
CA TYR A 489 -0.73 23.13 -9.12
C TYR A 489 -1.99 23.52 -8.31
N ILE A 490 -2.65 24.64 -8.66
CA ILE A 490 -3.94 25.02 -8.06
C ILE A 490 -5.05 25.13 -9.11
N LYS A 491 -4.91 25.92 -10.19
CA LYS A 491 -6.02 26.05 -11.16
C LYS A 491 -6.21 24.83 -12.06
N GLN A 492 -5.18 24.41 -12.79
CA GLN A 492 -5.28 23.23 -13.67
C GLN A 492 -5.61 21.98 -12.84
N ALA A 493 -4.99 21.82 -11.67
CA ALA A 493 -5.33 20.78 -10.72
C ALA A 493 -6.81 20.81 -10.24
N LEU A 494 -7.43 21.99 -10.10
CA LEU A 494 -8.86 22.12 -9.75
C LEU A 494 -9.76 21.77 -10.93
N ASP A 495 -9.44 22.23 -12.14
CA ASP A 495 -10.19 21.92 -13.36
C ASP A 495 -10.19 20.40 -13.64
N ASP A 496 -9.02 19.75 -13.53
CA ASP A 496 -8.87 18.30 -13.63
C ASP A 496 -9.69 17.54 -12.56
N MET A 497 -9.80 18.10 -11.36
CA MET A 497 -10.58 17.54 -10.25
C MET A 497 -12.09 17.72 -10.45
N HIS A 498 -12.51 18.79 -11.13
CA HIS A 498 -13.92 19.00 -11.50
C HIS A 498 -14.40 17.94 -12.49
N GLU A 499 -13.58 17.51 -13.44
CA GLU A 499 -13.93 16.41 -14.35
C GLU A 499 -14.06 15.07 -13.59
N LYS A 500 -13.06 14.73 -12.77
CA LYS A 500 -12.95 13.44 -12.04
C LYS A 500 -13.92 13.30 -10.84
N LEU A 501 -14.51 14.41 -10.38
CA LEU A 501 -15.47 14.46 -9.26
C LEU A 501 -16.83 15.05 -9.66
N SER A 502 -17.12 15.09 -10.97
CA SER A 502 -18.35 15.61 -11.56
C SER A 502 -19.62 14.82 -11.17
N ASP A 503 -19.45 13.60 -10.65
CA ASP A 503 -20.51 12.70 -10.18
C ASP A 503 -21.00 12.99 -8.75
N MET A 504 -20.32 13.86 -7.99
CA MET A 504 -20.56 14.05 -6.56
C MET A 504 -21.31 15.36 -6.24
N ASP A 505 -22.55 15.23 -5.77
CA ASP A 505 -23.43 16.32 -5.34
C ASP A 505 -22.91 17.12 -4.13
N GLU A 506 -22.19 16.47 -3.21
CA GLU A 506 -21.52 17.10 -2.06
C GLU A 506 -20.09 16.59 -1.96
N ARG A 507 -19.11 17.51 -2.01
CA ARG A 507 -17.67 17.20 -2.06
C ARG A 507 -16.83 18.37 -1.53
N ILE A 508 -15.60 18.08 -1.13
CA ILE A 508 -14.58 19.05 -0.75
C ILE A 508 -13.33 18.74 -1.57
N ILE A 509 -12.85 19.70 -2.35
CA ILE A 509 -11.62 19.59 -3.13
C ILE A 509 -10.56 20.48 -2.47
N TYR A 510 -9.44 19.89 -2.08
CA TYR A 510 -8.22 20.61 -1.74
C TYR A 510 -7.21 20.48 -2.89
N VAL A 511 -6.66 21.62 -3.31
CA VAL A 511 -5.48 21.71 -4.18
C VAL A 511 -4.45 22.62 -3.51
N GLY A 512 -3.17 22.26 -3.55
CA GLY A 512 -2.13 23.07 -2.91
C GLY A 512 -0.72 22.71 -3.35
N TYR A 513 0.23 23.59 -3.02
CA TYR A 513 1.64 23.31 -3.21
C TYR A 513 2.55 23.94 -2.15
N GLU A 514 3.55 23.18 -1.71
CA GLU A 514 4.63 23.66 -0.82
C GLU A 514 5.86 24.04 -1.66
N TRP A 515 6.42 25.22 -1.38
CA TRP A 515 7.56 25.80 -2.10
C TRP A 515 8.72 26.13 -1.16
N GLU A 516 9.94 26.07 -1.69
CA GLU A 516 11.17 26.32 -0.95
C GLU A 516 12.19 27.13 -1.78
N ASN A 517 13.07 27.88 -1.09
CA ASN A 517 14.23 28.55 -1.67
C ASN A 517 15.46 27.63 -1.67
N GLU A 518 16.41 27.83 -2.60
CA GLU A 518 17.58 26.94 -2.81
C GLU A 518 18.45 26.72 -1.55
N ASP A 519 18.49 27.69 -0.64
CA ASP A 519 19.22 27.63 0.64
C ASP A 519 18.40 27.05 1.83
N SER A 520 17.17 26.53 1.61
CA SER A 520 16.20 26.17 2.67
C SER A 520 15.88 27.31 3.66
N SER A 521 16.22 28.55 3.32
CA SER A 521 16.12 29.73 4.19
C SER A 521 14.74 30.38 4.25
N ALA A 522 13.87 30.03 3.30
CA ALA A 522 12.48 30.44 3.23
C ALA A 522 11.65 29.38 2.51
N SER A 523 10.46 29.09 3.05
CA SER A 523 9.48 28.18 2.47
C SER A 523 8.05 28.66 2.79
N GLY A 524 7.07 28.11 2.09
CA GLY A 524 5.65 28.40 2.32
C GLY A 524 4.74 27.42 1.59
N ARG A 525 3.43 27.55 1.83
CA ARG A 525 2.40 26.79 1.10
C ARG A 525 1.32 27.74 0.59
N GLU A 526 0.93 27.54 -0.68
CA GLU A 526 -0.31 28.07 -1.23
C GLU A 526 -1.34 26.94 -1.36
N TYR A 527 -2.63 27.26 -1.21
CA TYR A 527 -3.73 26.29 -1.31
C TYR A 527 -5.06 26.94 -1.68
N LEU A 528 -5.96 26.14 -2.23
CA LEU A 528 -7.36 26.46 -2.42
C LEU A 528 -8.21 25.25 -2.01
N TYR A 529 -9.22 25.51 -1.18
CA TYR A 529 -10.32 24.57 -0.93
C TYR A 529 -11.57 25.05 -1.69
N GLU A 530 -12.20 24.15 -2.46
CA GLU A 530 -13.58 24.29 -2.92
C GLU A 530 -14.47 23.35 -2.09
N PHE A 531 -15.53 23.90 -1.50
CA PHE A 531 -16.59 23.13 -0.84
C PHE A 531 -17.85 23.22 -1.70
N LEU A 532 -18.36 22.09 -2.19
CA LEU A 532 -19.73 21.97 -2.71
C LEU A 532 -20.58 21.28 -1.64
N HIS A 533 -21.53 22.02 -1.06
CA HIS A 533 -22.39 21.54 0.03
C HIS A 533 -23.77 22.17 -0.07
N SER A 534 -24.83 21.35 0.04
CA SER A 534 -26.23 21.76 -0.15
C SER A 534 -26.51 22.58 -1.43
N GLY A 535 -25.78 22.28 -2.52
CA GLY A 535 -25.90 22.99 -3.80
C GLY A 535 -25.29 24.40 -3.83
N MET A 536 -24.53 24.79 -2.80
CA MET A 536 -23.76 26.04 -2.76
C MET A 536 -22.26 25.76 -2.81
N THR A 537 -21.51 26.64 -3.47
CA THR A 537 -20.04 26.55 -3.57
C THR A 537 -19.38 27.61 -2.70
N PHE A 538 -18.40 27.20 -1.88
CA PHE A 538 -17.64 28.08 -1.00
C PHE A 538 -16.13 27.88 -1.21
N TYR A 539 -15.37 28.97 -1.31
CA TYR A 539 -13.92 28.94 -1.56
C TYR A 539 -13.11 29.40 -0.34
N VAL A 540 -12.00 28.72 -0.04
CA VAL A 540 -11.00 29.17 0.96
C VAL A 540 -9.62 29.13 0.31
N ASP A 541 -9.04 30.29 0.06
CA ASP A 541 -7.89 30.50 -0.84
C ASP A 541 -6.78 31.28 -0.11
N SER A 542 -5.55 30.76 -0.14
CA SER A 542 -4.39 31.37 0.51
C SER A 542 -4.01 32.73 -0.06
N LYS A 543 -4.11 32.95 -1.37
CA LYS A 543 -3.89 34.27 -2.00
C LYS A 543 -5.00 35.26 -1.67
N VAL A 544 -6.19 34.80 -1.29
CA VAL A 544 -7.26 35.67 -0.78
C VAL A 544 -7.08 36.00 0.70
N THR A 545 -6.60 35.06 1.53
CA THR A 545 -6.35 35.28 2.97
C THR A 545 -4.96 34.82 3.44
N PRO A 546 -3.86 35.45 2.99
CA PRO A 546 -2.49 34.93 3.15
C PRO A 546 -1.95 34.89 4.58
N ASN A 547 -2.66 35.50 5.54
CA ASN A 547 -2.33 35.46 6.96
C ASN A 547 -3.27 34.56 7.78
N VAL A 548 -4.19 33.81 7.13
CA VAL A 548 -5.14 32.91 7.81
C VAL A 548 -4.86 31.47 7.40
N SER A 549 -4.32 30.69 8.35
CA SER A 549 -4.04 29.27 8.13
C SER A 549 -5.33 28.44 8.09
N ASP A 550 -5.39 27.55 7.09
CA ASP A 550 -6.37 26.48 6.89
C ASP A 550 -6.57 25.51 8.07
N ASN A 551 -5.64 25.52 9.04
CA ASN A 551 -5.53 24.57 10.14
C ASN A 551 -5.12 23.14 9.73
N MET A 552 -4.70 22.92 8.48
CA MET A 552 -4.43 21.61 7.87
C MET A 552 -5.69 20.71 7.71
N LEU A 553 -6.86 21.30 7.45
CA LEU A 553 -8.13 20.56 7.37
C LEU A 553 -8.13 19.41 6.34
N TYR A 554 -7.39 19.55 5.23
CA TYR A 554 -7.17 18.53 4.19
C TYR A 554 -6.44 17.26 4.66
N TYR A 555 -5.90 17.23 5.88
CA TYR A 555 -5.20 16.08 6.42
C TYR A 555 -6.08 14.81 6.28
N GLY A 556 -5.51 13.68 5.86
CA GLY A 556 -6.25 12.43 5.74
C GLY A 556 -7.45 12.42 4.76
N PHE A 557 -7.63 13.46 3.94
CA PHE A 557 -8.52 13.41 2.77
C PHE A 557 -8.00 12.36 1.77
N THR A 558 -8.89 11.84 0.92
CA THR A 558 -8.57 10.79 -0.04
C THR A 558 -7.80 11.39 -1.23
N SER A 559 -6.69 10.77 -1.67
CA SER A 559 -6.04 11.25 -2.90
C SER A 559 -6.89 10.91 -4.14
N VAL A 560 -6.70 11.64 -5.22
CA VAL A 560 -7.41 11.39 -6.50
C VAL A 560 -7.21 9.95 -6.98
N ALA A 561 -5.97 9.47 -6.88
CA ALA A 561 -5.57 8.12 -7.26
C ALA A 561 -6.17 7.04 -6.33
N GLU A 562 -6.42 7.32 -5.06
CA GLU A 562 -7.09 6.38 -4.16
C GLU A 562 -8.61 6.31 -4.43
N LYS A 563 -9.29 7.42 -4.79
CA LYS A 563 -10.68 7.35 -5.32
C LYS A 563 -10.72 6.46 -6.56
N MET A 564 -9.92 6.76 -7.57
CA MET A 564 -9.95 6.07 -8.85
C MET A 564 -9.55 4.59 -8.72
N ALA A 565 -8.58 4.26 -7.86
CA ALA A 565 -8.23 2.87 -7.55
C ALA A 565 -9.39 2.08 -6.92
N GLY A 566 -10.23 2.74 -6.10
CA GLY A 566 -11.41 2.15 -5.48
C GLY A 566 -12.54 1.77 -6.45
N GLU A 567 -12.53 2.27 -7.69
CA GLU A 567 -13.53 1.92 -8.70
C GLU A 567 -13.34 0.51 -9.27
N PHE A 568 -12.08 0.03 -9.34
CA PHE A 568 -11.73 -1.28 -9.92
C PHE A 568 -11.00 -2.23 -8.96
N MET A 569 -10.60 -1.79 -7.77
CA MET A 569 -10.05 -2.63 -6.70
C MET A 569 -10.78 -2.40 -5.38
N LYS A 570 -10.64 -3.34 -4.44
CA LYS A 570 -11.14 -3.21 -3.06
C LYS A 570 -10.06 -3.51 -2.04
N ASP A 571 -10.13 -2.83 -0.89
CA ASP A 571 -9.24 -3.00 0.26
C ASP A 571 -7.75 -2.72 -0.07
N ASN A 572 -7.48 -1.96 -1.14
CA ASN A 572 -6.17 -1.77 -1.78
C ASN A 572 -5.42 -3.08 -2.09
N ILE A 573 -6.13 -4.18 -2.36
CA ILE A 573 -5.56 -5.48 -2.78
C ILE A 573 -5.64 -5.60 -4.31
N VAL A 574 -4.51 -5.87 -4.96
CA VAL A 574 -4.44 -6.19 -6.40
C VAL A 574 -4.64 -7.70 -6.58
N ARG A 575 -5.77 -8.13 -7.14
CA ARG A 575 -6.18 -9.54 -7.14
C ARG A 575 -5.76 -10.34 -8.37
N ASN A 576 -5.38 -9.70 -9.48
CA ASN A 576 -5.08 -10.38 -10.76
C ASN A 576 -4.26 -9.49 -11.71
N ASP A 577 -3.88 -10.05 -12.87
CA ASP A 577 -3.08 -9.35 -13.89
C ASP A 577 -3.82 -8.21 -14.62
N GLU A 578 -5.16 -8.17 -14.63
CA GLU A 578 -5.92 -7.03 -15.17
C GLU A 578 -5.96 -5.84 -14.19
N GLU A 579 -6.22 -6.10 -12.91
CA GLU A 579 -6.18 -5.08 -11.84
C GLU A 579 -4.78 -4.44 -11.75
N LEU A 580 -3.72 -5.23 -12.01
CA LEU A 580 -2.35 -4.74 -12.08
C LEU A 580 -2.11 -3.74 -13.21
N GLU A 581 -2.55 -4.03 -14.45
CA GLU A 581 -2.41 -3.08 -15.55
C GLU A 581 -3.31 -1.85 -15.35
N LYS A 582 -4.55 -2.02 -14.85
CA LYS A 582 -5.46 -0.91 -14.56
C LYS A 582 -4.86 0.05 -13.53
N LEU A 583 -4.32 -0.47 -12.42
CA LEU A 583 -3.61 0.31 -11.39
C LEU A 583 -2.46 1.11 -12.01
N LEU A 584 -1.58 0.46 -12.76
CA LEU A 584 -0.39 1.13 -13.28
C LEU A 584 -0.70 2.05 -14.49
N ALA A 585 -1.78 1.81 -15.23
CA ALA A 585 -2.28 2.71 -16.27
C ALA A 585 -2.91 3.97 -15.69
N MET A 586 -3.68 3.84 -14.59
CA MET A 586 -4.21 4.98 -13.84
C MET A 586 -3.08 5.88 -13.31
N TYR A 587 -1.95 5.32 -12.86
CA TYR A 587 -0.78 6.12 -12.49
C TYR A 587 -0.08 6.79 -13.68
N ASP A 588 -0.02 6.14 -14.86
CA ASP A 588 0.44 6.79 -16.10
C ASP A 588 -0.50 7.95 -16.52
N GLU A 589 -1.79 7.85 -16.22
CA GLU A 589 -2.81 8.86 -16.56
C GLU A 589 -2.77 10.06 -15.59
N ILE A 590 -2.70 9.82 -14.28
CA ILE A 590 -2.73 10.88 -13.25
C ILE A 590 -1.37 11.60 -13.14
N TYR A 591 -0.25 10.86 -13.13
CA TYR A 591 1.09 11.41 -12.80
C TYR A 591 2.10 11.30 -13.96
N HIS A 592 1.69 10.77 -15.12
CA HIS A 592 2.49 10.67 -16.36
C HIS A 592 3.88 10.01 -16.19
N GLU A 593 4.92 10.84 -16.06
CA GLU A 593 6.31 10.42 -15.93
C GLU A 593 6.78 10.33 -14.47
N ASP A 594 6.09 11.00 -13.54
CA ASP A 594 6.67 11.54 -12.31
C ASP A 594 6.29 10.74 -11.05
N TYR A 595 6.27 9.41 -11.16
CA TYR A 595 6.00 8.53 -10.02
C TYR A 595 7.04 7.41 -9.90
N LYS A 596 7.25 6.92 -8.68
CA LYS A 596 8.17 5.83 -8.36
C LYS A 596 7.46 4.62 -7.74
N ILE A 597 7.92 3.43 -8.12
CA ILE A 597 7.45 2.14 -7.61
C ILE A 597 8.55 1.48 -6.79
N VAL A 598 8.20 1.10 -5.55
CA VAL A 598 9.05 0.35 -4.62
C VAL A 598 8.25 -0.85 -4.09
N MET A 599 8.84 -2.03 -4.04
CA MET A 599 8.22 -3.19 -3.37
C MET A 599 8.85 -3.41 -2.00
N LYS A 600 8.05 -3.56 -0.94
CA LYS A 600 8.48 -4.05 0.37
C LYS A 600 7.40 -4.96 0.94
N TYR A 601 7.76 -6.05 1.60
CA TYR A 601 6.82 -6.94 2.32
C TYR A 601 5.58 -7.40 1.52
N TYR A 602 5.71 -7.67 0.21
CA TYR A 602 4.60 -7.98 -0.71
C TYR A 602 3.52 -6.89 -0.83
N GLN A 603 3.92 -5.63 -0.66
CA GLN A 603 3.15 -4.45 -1.00
C GLN A 603 3.93 -3.60 -2.02
N PHE A 604 3.20 -3.01 -2.98
CA PHE A 604 3.71 -1.92 -3.78
C PHE A 604 3.48 -0.61 -3.04
N TYR A 605 4.55 0.17 -2.94
CA TYR A 605 4.54 1.56 -2.49
C TYR A 605 4.73 2.38 -3.76
N ILE A 606 3.70 3.11 -4.16
CA ILE A 606 3.75 4.02 -5.31
C ILE A 606 3.77 5.44 -4.76
N SER A 607 4.74 6.25 -5.19
CA SER A 607 4.98 7.57 -4.62
C SER A 607 5.23 8.68 -5.64
N HIS A 608 4.68 9.86 -5.35
CA HIS A 608 4.83 11.13 -6.06
C HIS A 608 4.84 12.24 -4.99
N GLY A 609 5.92 13.03 -4.89
CA GLY A 609 6.16 13.86 -3.70
C GLY A 609 6.18 13.02 -2.40
N GLU A 610 5.62 13.56 -1.31
CA GLU A 610 5.32 12.82 -0.08
C GLU A 610 4.06 11.92 -0.19
N GLU A 611 3.23 12.02 -1.25
CA GLU A 611 2.13 11.06 -1.44
C GLU A 611 2.71 9.65 -1.61
N GLN A 612 2.37 8.73 -0.70
CA GLN A 612 2.78 7.33 -0.76
C GLN A 612 1.58 6.41 -0.53
N GLN A 613 1.03 5.91 -1.64
CA GLN A 613 -0.07 4.96 -1.63
C GLN A 613 0.45 3.52 -1.63
N ARG A 614 -0.34 2.60 -1.06
CA ARG A 614 0.12 1.24 -0.69
C ARG A 614 -0.88 0.19 -1.12
N TYR A 615 -0.45 -0.72 -1.99
CA TYR A 615 -1.29 -1.78 -2.54
C TYR A 615 -0.74 -3.17 -2.19
N GLU A 616 -1.58 -4.05 -1.64
CA GLU A 616 -1.20 -5.42 -1.34
C GLU A 616 -1.20 -6.28 -2.60
N VAL A 617 -0.06 -6.91 -2.89
CA VAL A 617 0.12 -7.82 -4.04
C VAL A 617 0.34 -9.27 -3.62
N SER A 618 0.31 -9.57 -2.31
CA SER A 618 0.56 -10.91 -1.75
C SER A 618 -0.48 -11.97 -2.14
N LYS A 619 -1.72 -11.54 -2.45
CA LYS A 619 -2.88 -12.40 -2.74
C LYS A 619 -3.26 -12.44 -4.23
N MET A 620 -2.38 -11.98 -5.12
CA MET A 620 -2.65 -11.90 -6.56
C MET A 620 -2.78 -13.29 -7.20
N ASP A 621 -3.84 -13.53 -7.96
CA ASP A 621 -4.05 -14.71 -8.81
C ASP A 621 -3.69 -14.36 -10.26
N ILE A 622 -2.50 -14.77 -10.71
CA ILE A 622 -1.99 -14.46 -12.04
C ILE A 622 -2.44 -15.55 -13.00
N LYS A 623 -3.31 -15.18 -13.95
CA LYS A 623 -3.82 -16.11 -14.97
C LYS A 623 -3.01 -15.97 -16.24
N ASN A 624 -2.68 -14.74 -16.63
CA ASN A 624 -1.79 -14.46 -17.74
C ASN A 624 -0.49 -13.79 -17.25
N ILE A 625 0.61 -14.56 -17.27
CA ILE A 625 1.92 -14.07 -16.81
C ILE A 625 2.55 -13.12 -17.85
N ASP A 626 2.22 -13.23 -19.14
CA ASP A 626 2.73 -12.30 -20.15
C ASP A 626 2.05 -10.93 -20.05
N ASN A 627 0.75 -10.86 -19.73
CA ASN A 627 0.06 -9.61 -19.35
C ASN A 627 0.79 -8.93 -18.18
N ALA A 628 0.95 -9.63 -17.06
CA ALA A 628 1.60 -9.10 -15.86
C ALA A 628 3.05 -8.67 -16.14
N MET A 629 3.79 -9.42 -16.97
CA MET A 629 5.15 -9.06 -17.37
C MET A 629 5.20 -7.81 -18.24
N ARG A 630 4.28 -7.65 -19.21
CA ARG A 630 4.18 -6.44 -20.04
C ARG A 630 3.85 -5.20 -19.20
N ALA A 631 2.91 -5.33 -18.25
CA ALA A 631 2.50 -4.24 -17.35
C ALA A 631 3.68 -3.66 -16.56
N ILE A 632 4.55 -4.54 -16.05
CA ILE A 632 5.75 -4.17 -15.30
C ILE A 632 6.89 -3.70 -16.23
N GLN A 633 7.10 -4.35 -17.38
CA GLN A 633 8.14 -3.98 -18.35
C GLN A 633 7.91 -2.60 -18.97
N LYS A 634 6.67 -2.24 -19.32
CA LYS A 634 6.29 -0.90 -19.83
C LYS A 634 6.78 0.23 -18.91
N ARG A 635 6.90 -0.05 -17.61
CA ARG A 635 7.18 0.91 -16.53
C ARG A 635 8.48 0.62 -15.79
N GLN A 636 9.42 -0.12 -16.40
CA GLN A 636 10.70 -0.51 -15.78
C GLN A 636 11.49 0.69 -15.20
N HIS A 637 11.37 1.88 -15.80
CA HIS A 637 12.01 3.13 -15.40
C HIS A 637 11.31 3.89 -14.25
N ARG A 638 10.07 3.50 -13.91
CA ARG A 638 9.37 3.96 -12.70
C ARG A 638 9.86 3.23 -11.45
N PHE A 639 10.50 2.07 -11.58
CA PHE A 639 11.08 1.38 -10.43
C PHE A 639 12.28 2.16 -9.88
N ASP A 640 12.25 2.41 -8.58
CA ASP A 640 13.28 3.13 -7.83
C ASP A 640 14.68 2.49 -7.95
N THR A 641 14.74 1.14 -7.99
CA THR A 641 15.97 0.41 -8.30
C THR A 641 15.72 -0.78 -9.22
N HIS A 642 16.76 -1.18 -9.97
CA HIS A 642 16.73 -2.43 -10.74
C HIS A 642 16.59 -3.68 -9.83
N GLN A 643 16.97 -3.59 -8.55
CA GLN A 643 16.69 -4.64 -7.58
C GLN A 643 15.19 -4.77 -7.32
N ASN A 644 14.50 -3.66 -6.99
CA ASN A 644 13.05 -3.65 -6.76
C ASN A 644 12.30 -4.25 -7.96
N TYR A 645 12.67 -3.87 -9.19
CA TYR A 645 12.13 -4.45 -10.43
C TYR A 645 12.33 -5.97 -10.52
N ASN A 646 13.56 -6.46 -10.28
CA ASN A 646 13.87 -7.90 -10.31
C ASN A 646 13.12 -8.69 -9.22
N GLU A 647 12.89 -8.10 -8.05
CA GLU A 647 12.12 -8.71 -6.97
C GLU A 647 10.63 -8.83 -7.33
N VAL A 648 10.02 -7.81 -7.95
CA VAL A 648 8.64 -7.87 -8.47
C VAL A 648 8.51 -8.92 -9.57
N VAL A 649 9.43 -8.94 -10.55
CA VAL A 649 9.47 -10.00 -11.58
C VAL A 649 9.58 -11.39 -10.94
N SER A 650 10.42 -11.53 -9.91
CA SER A 650 10.58 -12.81 -9.19
C SER A 650 9.32 -13.23 -8.42
N MET A 651 8.62 -12.26 -7.82
CA MET A 651 7.33 -12.45 -7.14
C MET A 651 6.26 -12.93 -8.11
N LEU A 652 6.02 -12.21 -9.21
CA LEU A 652 5.01 -12.59 -10.21
C LEU A 652 5.23 -14.02 -10.73
N ILE A 653 6.48 -14.41 -10.98
CA ILE A 653 6.79 -15.78 -11.41
C ILE A 653 6.61 -16.78 -10.25
N ASN A 654 6.96 -16.45 -9.00
CA ASN A 654 6.67 -17.33 -7.85
C ASN A 654 5.17 -17.62 -7.76
N THR A 655 4.35 -16.56 -7.76
CA THR A 655 2.88 -16.63 -7.70
C THR A 655 2.31 -17.47 -8.85
N PHE A 656 2.67 -17.18 -10.11
CA PHE A 656 2.17 -17.93 -11.27
C PHE A 656 2.56 -19.42 -11.28
N THR A 657 3.73 -19.76 -10.71
CA THR A 657 4.21 -21.15 -10.61
C THR A 657 3.73 -21.89 -9.35
N GLN A 658 3.03 -21.23 -8.43
CA GLN A 658 2.62 -21.82 -7.17
C GLN A 658 1.61 -22.96 -7.37
N GLY A 659 1.94 -24.15 -6.85
CA GLY A 659 1.11 -25.35 -6.96
C GLY A 659 1.14 -26.06 -8.32
N LYS A 660 1.79 -25.47 -9.34
CA LYS A 660 1.99 -26.09 -10.66
C LYS A 660 3.32 -26.84 -10.72
N ASP A 661 3.38 -27.92 -11.51
CA ASP A 661 4.65 -28.56 -11.83
C ASP A 661 5.40 -27.81 -12.96
N THR A 662 6.70 -28.08 -13.08
CA THR A 662 7.58 -27.39 -14.04
C THR A 662 7.20 -27.58 -15.51
N MET A 663 6.52 -28.66 -15.89
CA MET A 663 6.09 -28.86 -17.27
C MET A 663 4.84 -28.04 -17.57
N THR A 664 3.84 -28.11 -16.68
CA THR A 664 2.57 -27.39 -16.82
C THR A 664 2.79 -25.88 -16.99
N PHE A 665 3.49 -25.22 -16.05
CA PHE A 665 3.63 -23.77 -16.14
C PHE A 665 4.54 -23.30 -17.30
N LEU A 666 5.49 -24.12 -17.76
CA LEU A 666 6.34 -23.78 -18.92
C LEU A 666 5.57 -23.90 -20.24
N LYS A 667 4.60 -24.82 -20.33
CA LYS A 667 3.69 -24.90 -21.48
C LYS A 667 2.69 -23.73 -21.47
N GLU A 668 2.09 -23.42 -20.32
CA GLU A 668 1.22 -22.22 -20.17
C GLU A 668 1.95 -20.93 -20.57
N ILE A 669 3.21 -20.73 -20.14
CA ILE A 669 4.04 -19.57 -20.56
C ILE A 669 4.14 -19.47 -22.09
N LYS A 670 4.38 -20.60 -22.76
CA LYS A 670 4.52 -20.65 -24.23
C LYS A 670 3.19 -20.44 -24.95
N GLU A 671 2.10 -21.01 -24.44
CA GLU A 671 0.74 -20.80 -24.96
C GLU A 671 0.31 -19.33 -24.86
N GLN A 672 0.74 -18.63 -23.80
CA GLN A 672 0.55 -17.19 -23.61
C GLN A 672 1.53 -16.32 -24.44
N GLY A 673 2.39 -16.92 -25.27
CA GLY A 673 3.34 -16.23 -26.15
C GLY A 673 4.71 -15.93 -25.53
N GLY A 674 4.93 -16.29 -24.26
CA GLY A 674 6.18 -16.10 -23.54
C GLY A 674 7.31 -17.02 -24.04
N LYS A 675 8.55 -16.53 -23.98
CA LYS A 675 9.72 -17.22 -24.53
C LYS A 675 10.50 -17.99 -23.46
N VAL A 676 10.56 -19.33 -23.60
CA VAL A 676 11.44 -20.20 -22.82
C VAL A 676 12.74 -20.45 -23.59
N THR A 677 13.86 -20.52 -22.88
CA THR A 677 15.22 -20.72 -23.43
C THR A 677 16.03 -21.71 -22.58
N LEU A 678 17.24 -22.07 -23.02
CA LEU A 678 18.21 -22.82 -22.22
C LEU A 678 19.35 -21.92 -21.76
N GLN A 679 19.72 -22.03 -20.48
CA GLN A 679 20.87 -21.33 -19.90
C GLN A 679 21.69 -22.29 -19.04
N LEU A 680 23.00 -22.07 -18.92
CA LEU A 680 23.86 -22.80 -17.99
C LEU A 680 23.73 -22.20 -16.58
N ASP A 681 23.68 -23.07 -15.56
CA ASP A 681 23.80 -22.70 -14.16
C ASP A 681 25.27 -22.64 -13.70
N ILE A 682 25.49 -22.24 -12.45
CA ILE A 682 26.82 -22.10 -11.82
C ILE A 682 27.59 -23.44 -11.83
N ASN A 683 26.89 -24.58 -11.86
CA ASN A 683 27.45 -25.93 -11.91
C ASN A 683 27.63 -26.45 -13.36
N LYS A 684 27.50 -25.57 -14.37
CA LYS A 684 27.53 -25.89 -15.81
C LYS A 684 26.46 -26.90 -16.25
N ARG A 685 25.31 -26.92 -15.58
CA ARG A 685 24.15 -27.73 -15.99
C ARG A 685 23.14 -26.85 -16.72
N TYR A 686 22.56 -27.35 -17.81
CA TYR A 686 21.48 -26.65 -18.50
C TYR A 686 20.20 -26.61 -17.66
N ARG A 687 19.55 -25.45 -17.68
CA ARG A 687 18.27 -25.15 -17.04
C ARG A 687 17.34 -24.47 -18.04
N PHE A 688 16.03 -24.67 -17.90
CA PHE A 688 15.05 -23.83 -18.59
C PHE A 688 15.14 -22.41 -18.02
N CYS A 689 15.06 -21.39 -18.86
CA CYS A 689 15.07 -19.99 -18.44
C CYS A 689 13.95 -19.21 -19.14
N ALA A 690 13.10 -18.56 -18.34
CA ALA A 690 12.02 -17.67 -18.79
C ALA A 690 11.97 -16.45 -17.86
N TYR A 691 11.78 -15.25 -18.43
CA TYR A 691 11.79 -13.96 -17.71
C TYR A 691 12.97 -13.84 -16.71
N ASN A 692 14.18 -14.21 -17.15
CA ASN A 692 15.44 -14.25 -16.39
C ASN A 692 15.49 -15.20 -15.17
N LYS A 693 14.49 -16.07 -14.96
CA LYS A 693 14.46 -17.06 -13.87
C LYS A 693 14.78 -18.47 -14.39
N GLN A 694 15.66 -19.18 -13.69
CA GLN A 694 16.10 -20.53 -14.08
C GLN A 694 15.35 -21.65 -13.33
N PHE A 695 14.90 -22.66 -14.06
CA PHE A 695 14.15 -23.82 -13.56
C PHE A 695 14.89 -25.14 -13.86
N MET A 696 14.74 -26.12 -12.97
CA MET A 696 15.33 -27.45 -13.16
C MET A 696 14.65 -28.21 -14.30
N ILE A 697 15.45 -28.80 -15.19
CA ILE A 697 14.97 -29.75 -16.20
C ILE A 697 14.64 -31.08 -15.50
N PRO A 698 13.41 -31.63 -15.60
CA PRO A 698 13.07 -32.92 -14.98
C PRO A 698 13.89 -34.07 -15.57
N PRO A 699 14.33 -35.06 -14.78
CA PRO A 699 15.20 -36.15 -15.27
C PRO A 699 14.50 -37.05 -16.30
N ASN A 700 13.17 -37.19 -16.22
CA ASN A 700 12.37 -38.11 -17.04
C ASN A 700 11.73 -37.42 -18.26
N ILE A 701 12.12 -36.18 -18.60
CA ILE A 701 11.51 -35.42 -19.71
C ILE A 701 11.82 -36.02 -21.09
N THR A 702 10.79 -36.19 -21.92
CA THR A 702 10.88 -36.67 -23.31
C THR A 702 11.60 -35.64 -24.21
N ASN A 703 12.11 -36.04 -25.37
CA ASN A 703 12.66 -35.05 -26.32
C ASN A 703 11.56 -34.28 -27.04
N ALA A 704 10.39 -34.89 -27.24
CA ALA A 704 9.20 -34.23 -27.74
C ALA A 704 8.78 -33.05 -26.84
N ASP A 705 8.73 -33.26 -25.52
CA ASP A 705 8.41 -32.20 -24.55
C ASP A 705 9.49 -31.13 -24.43
N MET A 706 10.78 -31.49 -24.56
CA MET A 706 11.87 -30.50 -24.60
C MET A 706 11.77 -29.62 -25.85
N LEU A 707 11.50 -30.22 -27.02
CA LEU A 707 11.33 -29.50 -28.27
C LEU A 707 10.06 -28.63 -28.25
N ASP A 708 8.97 -29.13 -27.66
CA ASP A 708 7.75 -28.38 -27.45
C ASP A 708 8.01 -27.15 -26.56
N ILE A 709 8.63 -27.28 -25.39
CA ILE A 709 8.89 -26.12 -24.52
C ILE A 709 9.84 -25.09 -25.16
N ILE A 710 10.92 -25.53 -25.82
CA ILE A 710 11.98 -24.62 -26.30
C ILE A 710 11.68 -24.04 -27.70
N GLY A 711 10.97 -24.77 -28.56
CA GLY A 711 10.66 -24.36 -29.94
C GLY A 711 11.85 -24.33 -30.92
N ASP A 712 13.09 -24.49 -30.44
CA ASP A 712 14.32 -24.49 -31.25
C ASP A 712 15.12 -25.79 -31.10
N LEU A 713 14.99 -26.65 -32.12
CA LEU A 713 15.76 -27.89 -32.25
C LEU A 713 17.27 -27.64 -32.45
N GLY A 714 17.64 -26.55 -33.11
CA GLY A 714 19.04 -26.20 -33.38
C GLY A 714 19.82 -25.90 -32.12
N THR A 715 19.22 -25.16 -31.18
CA THR A 715 19.78 -24.96 -29.82
C THR A 715 19.88 -26.28 -29.05
N LEU A 716 18.85 -27.13 -29.08
CA LEU A 716 18.86 -28.43 -28.40
C LEU A 716 19.98 -29.36 -28.89
N ILE A 717 20.21 -29.42 -30.20
CA ILE A 717 21.30 -30.19 -30.82
C ILE A 717 22.66 -29.59 -30.43
N LYS A 718 22.85 -28.27 -30.56
CA LYS A 718 24.12 -27.59 -30.21
C LYS A 718 24.50 -27.74 -28.73
N CYS A 719 23.52 -27.81 -27.84
CA CYS A 719 23.73 -28.03 -26.41
C CYS A 719 23.98 -29.51 -26.04
N GLY A 720 23.90 -30.45 -26.99
CA GLY A 720 24.12 -31.88 -26.76
C GLY A 720 23.04 -32.58 -25.91
N MET A 721 21.95 -31.87 -25.56
CA MET A 721 20.92 -32.31 -24.61
C MET A 721 20.12 -33.55 -25.03
N LEU A 722 20.25 -33.96 -26.30
CA LEU A 722 19.59 -35.12 -26.88
C LEU A 722 20.48 -36.39 -26.85
N ASN A 723 21.79 -36.26 -26.67
CA ASN A 723 22.71 -37.40 -26.70
C ASN A 723 22.50 -38.30 -25.46
N GLY A 724 22.53 -39.63 -25.66
CA GLY A 724 22.27 -40.63 -24.62
C GLY A 724 20.81 -40.82 -24.22
N LYS A 725 19.89 -39.92 -24.64
CA LYS A 725 18.44 -40.11 -24.46
C LYS A 725 17.87 -41.09 -25.48
N LYS A 726 16.73 -41.72 -25.15
CA LYS A 726 15.98 -42.54 -26.09
C LYS A 726 15.37 -41.66 -27.20
N PHE A 727 15.46 -42.07 -28.46
CA PHE A 727 14.78 -41.42 -29.58
C PHE A 727 13.28 -41.78 -29.54
N ASP A 728 12.46 -40.80 -29.18
CA ASP A 728 11.03 -40.92 -28.90
C ASP A 728 10.15 -40.19 -29.94
N PHE A 729 10.74 -39.48 -30.91
CA PHE A 729 10.02 -38.90 -32.03
C PHE A 729 9.46 -39.98 -32.98
N ALA A 730 8.27 -39.73 -33.53
CA ALA A 730 7.64 -40.62 -34.50
C ALA A 730 8.47 -40.71 -35.79
N HIS A 731 8.83 -41.94 -36.19
CA HIS A 731 9.66 -42.21 -37.36
C HIS A 731 9.15 -43.43 -38.13
N THR A 732 9.29 -43.41 -39.45
CA THR A 732 8.88 -44.49 -40.36
C THR A 732 10.06 -44.97 -41.19
N LYS A 733 10.02 -46.20 -41.71
CA LYS A 733 11.04 -46.68 -42.66
C LYS A 733 10.97 -45.83 -43.94
N SER A 734 12.10 -45.57 -44.61
CA SER A 734 12.13 -44.64 -45.74
C SER A 734 11.12 -44.98 -46.84
N ARG A 735 10.49 -43.92 -47.41
CA ARG A 735 9.61 -44.03 -48.58
C ARG A 735 10.34 -44.39 -49.87
N TYR A 736 11.67 -44.28 -49.88
CA TYR A 736 12.51 -44.60 -51.03
C TYR A 736 13.24 -45.92 -50.81
N SER A 737 12.88 -46.92 -51.61
CA SER A 737 13.65 -48.16 -51.74
C SER A 737 14.74 -47.99 -52.80
N PHE A 738 15.94 -48.44 -52.48
CA PHE A 738 17.04 -48.59 -53.42
C PHE A 738 17.18 -50.07 -53.78
N ASP A 739 17.53 -50.38 -55.04
CA ASP A 739 17.76 -51.76 -55.48
C ASP A 739 19.10 -52.28 -54.91
N PRO A 740 19.10 -53.37 -54.10
CA PRO A 740 20.33 -53.98 -53.58
C PRO A 740 21.37 -54.35 -54.64
N ALA A 741 20.93 -54.75 -55.83
CA ALA A 741 21.82 -55.11 -56.94
C ALA A 741 22.42 -53.86 -57.62
N LEU A 742 21.68 -52.74 -57.63
CA LEU A 742 22.17 -51.46 -58.10
C LEU A 742 23.19 -50.86 -57.11
N LEU A 743 22.88 -50.84 -55.81
CA LEU A 743 23.79 -50.34 -54.78
C LEU A 743 25.12 -51.09 -54.77
N ALA A 744 25.08 -52.43 -54.76
CA ALA A 744 26.29 -53.27 -54.76
C ALA A 744 27.18 -53.05 -55.99
N LYS A 745 26.58 -52.68 -57.14
CA LYS A 745 27.29 -52.38 -58.39
C LYS A 745 27.81 -50.94 -58.46
N MET A 746 27.10 -49.98 -57.88
CA MET A 746 27.52 -48.57 -57.88
C MET A 746 28.64 -48.28 -56.87
N PHE A 747 28.75 -49.09 -55.80
CA PHE A 747 29.80 -48.99 -54.78
C PHE A 747 30.82 -50.15 -54.83
N GLU A 748 30.97 -50.81 -55.99
CA GLU A 748 31.87 -51.96 -56.19
C GLU A 748 33.37 -51.62 -55.96
N SER A 749 33.70 -50.32 -55.88
CA SER A 749 35.05 -49.77 -55.62
C SER A 749 35.34 -49.34 -54.17
N GLU A 750 34.38 -49.44 -53.24
CA GLU A 750 34.47 -48.89 -51.87
C GLU A 750 35.15 -49.82 -50.83
N GLU A 751 35.68 -50.97 -51.23
CA GLU A 751 36.14 -52.08 -50.35
C GLU A 751 35.07 -52.64 -49.37
N LEU A 752 33.84 -52.13 -49.41
CA LEU A 752 32.72 -52.55 -48.56
C LEU A 752 32.01 -53.81 -49.12
N PRO A 753 31.81 -54.88 -48.32
CA PRO A 753 31.04 -56.03 -48.77
C PRO A 753 29.57 -55.68 -49.08
N ALA A 754 29.02 -56.25 -50.15
CA ALA A 754 27.63 -56.02 -50.57
C ALA A 754 26.58 -56.34 -49.48
N SER A 755 26.87 -57.26 -48.56
CA SER A 755 26.03 -57.51 -47.38
C SER A 755 25.95 -56.31 -46.43
N VAL A 756 27.07 -55.63 -46.19
CA VAL A 756 27.16 -54.46 -45.30
C VAL A 756 26.49 -53.23 -45.92
N ILE A 757 26.62 -53.06 -47.24
CA ILE A 757 25.94 -52.00 -48.01
C ILE A 757 24.42 -52.12 -47.84
N ASN A 758 23.87 -53.32 -48.07
CA ASN A 758 22.44 -53.59 -47.96
C ASN A 758 21.95 -53.50 -46.51
N GLU A 759 22.71 -54.02 -45.55
CA GLU A 759 22.38 -53.93 -44.11
C GLU A 759 22.32 -52.49 -43.61
N ARG A 760 23.21 -51.60 -44.08
CA ARG A 760 23.16 -50.16 -43.76
C ARG A 760 21.96 -49.48 -44.42
N ALA A 761 21.70 -49.76 -45.70
CA ALA A 761 20.55 -49.22 -46.43
C ALA A 761 19.20 -49.61 -45.80
N GLU A 762 19.06 -50.84 -45.29
CA GLU A 762 17.83 -51.28 -44.62
C GLU A 762 17.58 -50.62 -43.25
N ARG A 763 18.61 -50.03 -42.64
CA ARG A 763 18.53 -49.31 -41.35
C ARG A 763 18.15 -47.83 -41.49
N LEU A 764 17.74 -47.37 -42.68
CA LEU A 764 17.33 -45.98 -42.96
C LEU A 764 15.84 -45.71 -42.63
N TYR A 765 15.62 -44.69 -41.80
CA TYR A 765 14.31 -44.19 -41.37
C TYR A 765 14.21 -42.67 -41.61
N ILE A 766 12.98 -42.16 -41.63
CA ILE A 766 12.65 -40.74 -41.80
C ILE A 766 11.83 -40.26 -40.59
N CYS A 767 12.11 -39.04 -40.12
CA CYS A 767 11.36 -38.31 -39.10
C CYS A 767 11.29 -36.84 -39.52
N ASP A 768 10.09 -36.23 -39.59
CA ASP A 768 9.99 -34.84 -40.06
C ASP A 768 10.23 -33.82 -38.93
N LEU A 769 11.50 -33.45 -38.73
CA LEU A 769 11.90 -32.35 -37.85
C LEU A 769 12.47 -31.14 -38.63
N LYS A 770 12.34 -31.16 -39.96
CA LYS A 770 12.74 -30.10 -40.90
C LYS A 770 14.18 -29.61 -40.73
N THR A 771 15.11 -30.52 -40.39
CA THR A 771 16.53 -30.20 -40.25
C THR A 771 17.42 -31.19 -41.00
N ASP A 772 18.47 -30.68 -41.66
CA ASP A 772 19.30 -31.45 -42.59
C ASP A 772 20.41 -32.22 -41.85
N ARG A 773 19.99 -33.13 -40.97
CA ARG A 773 20.82 -33.86 -40.02
C ARG A 773 20.35 -35.31 -39.88
N ILE A 774 21.24 -36.16 -39.38
CA ILE A 774 20.99 -37.59 -39.18
C ILE A 774 21.17 -37.92 -37.70
N ALA A 775 20.16 -38.51 -37.08
CA ALA A 775 20.29 -39.12 -35.76
C ALA A 775 20.84 -40.54 -35.92
N VAL A 776 21.99 -40.81 -35.30
CA VAL A 776 22.59 -42.13 -35.20
C VAL A 776 22.10 -42.77 -33.90
N VAL A 777 21.34 -43.85 -34.00
CA VAL A 777 20.61 -44.46 -32.88
C VAL A 777 21.10 -45.90 -32.65
N GLY A 778 21.51 -46.19 -31.42
CA GLY A 778 22.05 -47.48 -30.98
C GLY A 778 21.03 -48.36 -30.25
N ASP A 779 21.52 -49.17 -29.32
CA ASP A 779 20.70 -50.05 -28.48
C ASP A 779 19.70 -49.28 -27.58
N GLU A 780 18.59 -49.93 -27.23
CA GLU A 780 17.44 -49.34 -26.50
C GLU A 780 16.80 -48.10 -27.16
N ASP A 781 17.02 -47.92 -28.47
CA ASP A 781 16.77 -46.70 -29.25
C ASP A 781 17.50 -45.45 -28.71
N LYS A 782 18.64 -45.57 -28.02
CA LYS A 782 19.39 -44.41 -27.52
C LYS A 782 20.15 -43.67 -28.63
N ILE A 783 20.06 -42.34 -28.62
CA ILE A 783 20.78 -41.44 -29.53
C ILE A 783 22.27 -41.49 -29.17
N ILE A 784 23.11 -41.99 -30.08
CA ILE A 784 24.57 -41.94 -29.93
C ILE A 784 25.05 -40.52 -30.19
N LYS A 785 24.64 -39.94 -31.32
CA LYS A 785 24.89 -38.55 -31.72
C LYS A 785 23.90 -38.12 -32.80
N ILE A 786 23.64 -36.82 -32.91
CA ILE A 786 23.04 -36.22 -34.11
C ILE A 786 24.16 -35.53 -34.89
N VAL A 787 24.37 -35.93 -36.15
CA VAL A 787 25.45 -35.43 -37.03
C VAL A 787 24.91 -34.55 -38.15
N GLU A 788 25.74 -33.63 -38.62
CA GLU A 788 25.52 -32.84 -39.84
C GLU A 788 25.94 -33.63 -41.08
N ILE A 789 25.31 -33.41 -42.23
CA ILE A 789 25.68 -34.09 -43.47
C ILE A 789 27.04 -33.55 -43.93
N GLY A 790 28.07 -34.39 -43.86
CA GLY A 790 29.50 -34.05 -44.08
C GLY A 790 30.38 -34.11 -42.83
N GLU A 791 29.81 -34.28 -41.63
CA GLU A 791 30.57 -34.47 -40.38
C GLU A 791 30.92 -35.96 -40.15
N GLU A 792 32.21 -36.31 -40.05
CA GLU A 792 32.66 -37.71 -40.03
C GLU A 792 31.92 -38.59 -38.99
N ILE A 793 31.21 -39.61 -39.50
CA ILE A 793 30.63 -40.68 -38.68
C ILE A 793 31.75 -41.69 -38.39
N THR A 794 32.24 -41.73 -37.15
CA THR A 794 33.35 -42.63 -36.77
C THR A 794 32.99 -44.11 -36.94
N GLN A 795 34.00 -44.98 -37.04
CA GLN A 795 33.78 -46.42 -37.14
C GLN A 795 33.01 -46.98 -35.93
N GLU A 796 33.37 -46.57 -34.72
CA GLU A 796 32.69 -46.93 -33.47
C GLU A 796 31.19 -46.56 -33.49
N MET A 797 30.86 -45.35 -33.98
CA MET A 797 29.47 -44.95 -34.18
C MET A 797 28.73 -45.82 -35.21
N ARG A 798 29.40 -46.22 -36.30
CA ARG A 798 28.82 -47.06 -37.36
C ARG A 798 28.60 -48.51 -36.91
N GLU A 799 29.43 -49.04 -36.02
CA GLU A 799 29.30 -50.39 -35.45
C GLU A 799 28.20 -50.44 -34.37
N GLY A 800 28.03 -49.38 -33.58
CA GLY A 800 26.96 -49.26 -32.59
C GLY A 800 25.56 -48.96 -33.15
N ALA A 801 25.45 -48.42 -34.37
CA ALA A 801 24.18 -47.91 -34.92
C ALA A 801 23.20 -49.01 -35.34
N LYS A 802 22.02 -49.06 -34.70
CA LYS A 802 20.88 -49.91 -35.10
C LYS A 802 19.95 -49.22 -36.10
N LYS A 803 19.81 -47.89 -36.03
CA LYS A 803 19.01 -47.08 -36.96
C LYS A 803 19.76 -45.80 -37.34
N TYR A 804 19.57 -45.36 -38.58
CA TYR A 804 19.93 -44.03 -39.06
C TYR A 804 18.64 -43.29 -39.42
N ILE A 805 18.35 -42.18 -38.74
CA ILE A 805 17.10 -41.46 -38.90
C ILE A 805 17.38 -40.07 -39.49
N ALA A 806 16.97 -39.85 -40.74
CA ALA A 806 17.05 -38.54 -41.38
C ALA A 806 15.96 -37.62 -40.81
N LEU A 807 16.32 -36.42 -40.35
CA LEU A 807 15.47 -35.53 -39.55
C LEU A 807 14.65 -34.52 -40.39
N ARG A 808 14.34 -34.90 -41.63
CA ARG A 808 13.66 -34.11 -42.67
C ARG A 808 12.95 -35.09 -43.61
N SER A 809 11.71 -34.77 -44.03
CA SER A 809 10.90 -35.68 -44.87
C SER A 809 10.64 -35.20 -46.30
N ASP A 810 11.02 -33.97 -46.65
CA ASP A 810 10.71 -33.37 -47.96
C ASP A 810 11.74 -33.69 -49.06
N TYR A 811 12.85 -34.36 -48.74
CA TYR A 811 13.90 -34.80 -49.67
C TYR A 811 13.32 -35.35 -50.98
N THR A 812 13.79 -34.84 -52.12
CA THR A 812 13.53 -35.50 -53.41
C THR A 812 14.30 -36.84 -53.47
N LYS A 813 13.96 -37.69 -54.45
CA LYS A 813 14.62 -38.99 -54.61
C LYS A 813 16.15 -38.87 -54.82
N PRO A 814 16.68 -37.87 -55.57
CA PRO A 814 18.10 -37.52 -55.54
C PRO A 814 18.66 -37.08 -54.19
N ASP A 815 18.02 -36.13 -53.50
CA ASP A 815 18.55 -35.58 -52.23
C ASP A 815 18.60 -36.67 -51.13
N PHE A 816 17.62 -37.58 -51.13
CA PHE A 816 17.65 -38.73 -50.22
C PHE A 816 18.70 -39.79 -50.63
N ALA A 817 19.13 -39.80 -51.89
CA ALA A 817 20.21 -40.65 -52.36
C ALA A 817 21.57 -40.15 -51.84
N ASP A 818 21.80 -38.83 -51.78
CA ASP A 818 22.97 -38.23 -51.11
C ASP A 818 23.03 -38.64 -49.62
N VAL A 819 21.89 -38.63 -48.92
CA VAL A 819 21.77 -39.09 -47.52
C VAL A 819 22.05 -40.59 -47.39
N ALA A 820 21.54 -41.42 -48.31
CA ALA A 820 21.75 -42.87 -48.29
C ALA A 820 23.21 -43.25 -48.58
N GLU A 821 23.82 -42.64 -49.58
CA GLU A 821 25.25 -42.77 -49.91
C GLU A 821 26.12 -42.47 -48.70
N TYR A 822 25.89 -41.30 -48.09
CA TYR A 822 26.59 -40.85 -46.89
C TYR A 822 26.49 -41.79 -45.68
N VAL A 823 25.35 -42.45 -45.48
CA VAL A 823 25.17 -43.46 -44.41
C VAL A 823 25.83 -44.80 -44.75
N ILE A 824 25.90 -45.17 -46.03
CA ILE A 824 26.51 -46.42 -46.49
C ILE A 824 28.04 -46.35 -46.39
N THR A 825 28.67 -45.32 -46.97
CA THR A 825 30.12 -45.18 -47.13
C THR A 825 30.77 -44.37 -45.98
N GLY A 826 30.06 -43.36 -45.46
CA GLY A 826 30.60 -42.33 -44.57
C GLY A 826 31.08 -41.05 -45.29
N LYS A 827 30.87 -40.94 -46.61
CA LYS A 827 31.17 -39.78 -47.46
C LYS A 827 30.05 -39.57 -48.47
N ASN A 828 29.93 -38.37 -49.04
CA ASN A 828 29.10 -38.15 -50.21
C ASN A 828 29.96 -37.70 -51.39
N GLU A 829 30.03 -38.49 -52.45
CA GLU A 829 30.68 -38.16 -53.72
C GLU A 829 29.64 -37.89 -54.83
N GLN A 830 28.35 -37.84 -54.45
CA GLN A 830 27.18 -37.63 -55.29
C GLN A 830 27.08 -38.68 -56.40
N ILE A 831 27.28 -39.95 -56.08
CA ILE A 831 27.24 -41.07 -57.02
C ILE A 831 25.78 -41.45 -57.30
N LEU A 832 24.96 -41.64 -56.26
CA LEU A 832 23.54 -41.99 -56.38
C LEU A 832 22.69 -40.78 -56.82
N SER A 833 22.96 -39.58 -56.31
CA SER A 833 22.15 -38.40 -56.62
C SER A 833 22.24 -38.01 -58.09
N LYS A 834 23.43 -38.07 -58.71
CA LYS A 834 23.62 -37.88 -60.17
C LYS A 834 22.87 -38.94 -60.99
N HIS A 835 22.78 -40.18 -60.50
CA HIS A 835 22.02 -41.25 -61.16
C HIS A 835 20.50 -40.97 -61.14
N TYR A 836 19.94 -40.51 -60.03
CA TYR A 836 18.52 -40.19 -59.95
C TYR A 836 18.16 -38.83 -60.58
N LEU A 837 19.06 -37.84 -60.59
CA LEU A 837 18.88 -36.55 -61.29
C LEU A 837 18.71 -36.70 -62.81
N THR A 838 19.18 -37.80 -63.38
CA THR A 838 19.07 -38.10 -64.82
C THR A 838 17.84 -38.95 -65.18
N ALA A 839 17.01 -39.35 -64.21
CA ALA A 839 15.79 -40.12 -64.43
C ALA A 839 14.54 -39.24 -64.61
N GLN A 840 13.73 -39.51 -65.65
CA GLN A 840 12.54 -38.70 -66.00
C GLN A 840 11.28 -39.09 -65.19
N GLU A 841 11.32 -38.92 -63.87
CA GLU A 841 10.17 -39.12 -62.97
C GLU A 841 9.64 -37.78 -62.40
N PRO A 842 8.32 -37.62 -62.20
CA PRO A 842 7.78 -36.41 -61.57
C PRO A 842 7.99 -36.42 -60.05
N ASN A 843 8.49 -35.31 -59.48
CA ASN A 843 8.95 -35.23 -58.09
C ASN A 843 7.85 -35.21 -57.00
N ARG A 844 6.57 -35.41 -57.34
CA ARG A 844 5.45 -35.44 -56.37
C ARG A 844 4.48 -36.57 -56.70
N VAL A 845 4.23 -37.43 -55.72
CA VAL A 845 3.31 -38.58 -55.79
C VAL A 845 1.95 -38.17 -55.21
N ILE A 846 0.84 -38.51 -55.87
CA ILE A 846 -0.53 -38.21 -55.41
C ILE A 846 -1.15 -39.50 -54.85
N PRO A 847 -1.75 -39.53 -53.64
CA PRO A 847 -2.21 -40.77 -53.03
C PRO A 847 -3.32 -41.56 -53.75
N ASP A 848 -4.00 -40.99 -54.76
CA ASP A 848 -5.01 -41.72 -55.56
C ASP A 848 -4.41 -42.60 -56.67
N GLN A 849 -3.12 -42.41 -56.99
CA GLN A 849 -2.36 -43.05 -58.06
C GLN A 849 -2.06 -44.55 -57.79
N ILE A 850 -2.88 -45.22 -56.99
CA ILE A 850 -2.75 -46.64 -56.63
C ILE A 850 -3.24 -47.50 -57.82
N PRO A 851 -2.49 -48.52 -58.27
CA PRO A 851 -2.88 -49.36 -59.40
C PRO A 851 -4.31 -49.92 -59.31
N PHE A 852 -5.04 -49.88 -60.44
CA PHE A 852 -6.43 -50.34 -60.55
C PHE A 852 -6.67 -51.77 -60.01
N TYR A 853 -5.69 -52.68 -60.15
CA TYR A 853 -5.80 -54.05 -59.61
C TYR A 853 -5.73 -54.15 -58.07
N LEU A 854 -5.51 -53.04 -57.36
CA LEU A 854 -5.55 -52.93 -55.89
C LEU A 854 -6.81 -52.19 -55.37
N LYS A 855 -7.54 -51.48 -56.25
CA LYS A 855 -8.85 -50.84 -55.96
C LYS A 855 -9.78 -51.07 -57.18
N PRO A 856 -10.50 -52.21 -57.27
CA PRO A 856 -11.53 -52.39 -58.31
C PRO A 856 -12.64 -51.35 -58.12
N LEU A 857 -12.90 -50.54 -59.16
CA LEU A 857 -13.81 -49.39 -59.25
C LEU A 857 -14.63 -49.11 -57.97
N PRO A 858 -14.03 -48.45 -56.97
CA PRO A 858 -14.69 -48.24 -55.69
C PRO A 858 -15.72 -47.11 -55.75
N ILE A 859 -16.75 -47.23 -54.92
CA ILE A 859 -17.59 -46.11 -54.51
C ILE A 859 -16.69 -45.10 -53.78
N ILE A 860 -16.62 -43.86 -54.26
CA ILE A 860 -15.74 -42.81 -53.70
C ILE A 860 -16.52 -42.05 -52.62
N THR A 861 -16.02 -41.98 -51.40
CA THR A 861 -16.68 -41.20 -50.34
C THR A 861 -16.59 -39.69 -50.60
N LYS A 862 -17.53 -38.91 -50.04
CA LYS A 862 -17.54 -37.43 -50.10
C LYS A 862 -16.22 -36.80 -49.68
N ASP A 863 -15.59 -37.36 -48.63
CA ASP A 863 -14.32 -36.87 -48.08
C ASP A 863 -13.12 -37.27 -48.97
N GLU A 864 -13.07 -38.49 -49.50
CA GLU A 864 -12.10 -38.86 -50.55
C GLU A 864 -12.23 -37.95 -51.77
N PHE A 865 -13.46 -37.58 -52.18
CA PHE A 865 -13.67 -36.69 -53.31
C PHE A 865 -13.31 -35.23 -53.03
N ALA A 866 -13.58 -34.72 -51.82
CA ALA A 866 -13.12 -33.42 -51.38
C ALA A 866 -11.58 -33.34 -51.39
N TYR A 867 -10.90 -34.38 -50.91
CA TYR A 867 -9.45 -34.50 -50.98
C TYR A 867 -8.92 -34.54 -52.42
N LEU A 868 -9.56 -35.29 -53.33
CA LEU A 868 -9.20 -35.30 -54.75
C LEU A 868 -9.30 -33.90 -55.38
N ARG A 869 -10.38 -33.15 -55.10
CA ARG A 869 -10.54 -31.76 -55.56
C ARG A 869 -9.46 -30.83 -55.00
N GLU A 870 -9.06 -31.00 -53.75
CA GLU A 870 -7.91 -30.28 -53.17
C GLU A 870 -6.60 -30.63 -53.92
N GLN A 871 -6.36 -31.92 -54.24
CA GLN A 871 -5.17 -32.31 -54.99
C GLN A 871 -5.15 -31.69 -56.39
N VAL A 872 -6.29 -31.64 -57.10
CA VAL A 872 -6.44 -30.91 -58.38
C VAL A 872 -6.05 -29.44 -58.23
N ARG A 873 -6.60 -28.73 -57.23
CA ARG A 873 -6.22 -27.32 -56.94
C ARG A 873 -4.75 -27.15 -56.64
N SER A 874 -4.12 -28.12 -55.96
CA SER A 874 -2.69 -28.10 -55.67
C SER A 874 -1.79 -28.38 -56.89
N VAL A 875 -2.37 -28.86 -57.99
CA VAL A 875 -1.68 -29.23 -59.24
C VAL A 875 -1.97 -28.23 -60.37
N SER A 876 -3.09 -27.51 -60.36
CA SER A 876 -3.45 -26.52 -61.38
C SER A 876 -2.44 -25.38 -61.54
N GLN A 877 -1.69 -25.05 -60.47
CA GLN A 877 -0.55 -24.13 -60.52
C GLN A 877 0.55 -24.53 -61.53
N PHE A 878 0.55 -25.78 -62.00
CA PHE A 878 1.48 -26.31 -63.00
C PHE A 878 0.87 -26.45 -64.40
N ALA A 879 -0.30 -25.85 -64.69
CA ALA A 879 -1.02 -26.00 -65.97
C ALA A 879 -0.17 -25.68 -67.21
N GLU A 880 0.68 -24.65 -67.16
CA GLU A 880 1.59 -24.27 -68.26
C GLU A 880 2.78 -25.23 -68.44
N SER A 881 2.97 -26.19 -67.52
CA SER A 881 4.09 -27.13 -67.59
C SER A 881 3.87 -28.20 -68.66
N LYS A 882 4.91 -28.48 -69.46
CA LYS A 882 4.97 -29.65 -70.36
C LYS A 882 4.75 -30.99 -69.64
N ASN A 883 4.89 -31.00 -68.31
CA ASN A 883 4.67 -32.14 -67.42
C ASN A 883 3.27 -32.17 -66.76
N TYR A 884 2.39 -31.19 -66.99
CA TYR A 884 1.05 -31.14 -66.39
C TYR A 884 0.25 -32.42 -66.67
N ARG A 885 0.30 -32.89 -67.92
CA ARG A 885 -0.27 -34.17 -68.37
C ARG A 885 0.28 -35.42 -67.67
N ASN A 886 1.34 -35.34 -66.86
CA ASN A 886 1.88 -36.50 -66.15
C ASN A 886 1.14 -36.75 -64.82
N TYR A 887 0.64 -35.69 -64.16
CA TYR A 887 0.01 -35.80 -62.84
C TYR A 887 -1.30 -36.61 -62.86
N PHE A 888 -2.11 -36.44 -63.91
CA PHE A 888 -3.37 -37.19 -64.10
C PHE A 888 -3.19 -38.49 -64.91
N ALA A 889 -1.95 -38.84 -65.28
CA ALA A 889 -1.64 -39.98 -66.15
C ALA A 889 -0.83 -41.11 -65.49
N LYS A 890 0.06 -40.83 -64.53
CA LYS A 890 0.93 -41.86 -63.94
C LYS A 890 0.39 -42.42 -62.61
N ASP A 891 0.55 -43.73 -62.42
CA ASP A 891 0.42 -44.41 -61.13
C ASP A 891 1.69 -44.20 -60.26
N ILE A 892 1.66 -44.58 -58.97
CA ILE A 892 2.82 -44.44 -58.05
C ILE A 892 4.06 -45.26 -58.48
N ASN A 893 3.92 -46.15 -59.47
CA ASN A 893 4.96 -46.99 -60.04
C ASN A 893 5.38 -46.53 -61.46
N GLY A 894 4.92 -45.35 -61.90
CA GLY A 894 5.23 -44.75 -63.20
C GLY A 894 4.47 -45.31 -64.41
N LYS A 895 3.50 -46.22 -64.23
CA LYS A 895 2.64 -46.82 -65.26
C LYS A 895 1.47 -45.88 -65.59
N LEU A 896 0.76 -46.09 -66.71
CA LEU A 896 -0.43 -45.29 -67.03
C LEU A 896 -1.65 -45.70 -66.17
N PHE A 897 -2.40 -44.71 -65.70
CA PHE A 897 -3.58 -44.82 -64.84
C PHE A 897 -4.84 -44.29 -65.56
N GLY A 898 -6.04 -44.72 -65.11
CA GLY A 898 -7.34 -44.31 -65.65
C GLY A 898 -7.69 -44.87 -67.04
N TYR A 899 -6.88 -44.57 -68.05
CA TYR A 899 -7.20 -44.78 -69.47
C TYR A 899 -6.61 -46.08 -70.06
N GLY A 900 -6.41 -47.12 -69.24
CA GLY A 900 -5.96 -48.46 -69.68
C GLY A 900 -4.61 -48.54 -70.41
N GLY A 901 -3.88 -47.43 -70.54
CA GLY A 901 -2.74 -47.32 -71.47
C GLY A 901 -3.14 -47.36 -72.96
N CYS A 902 -4.43 -47.21 -73.27
CA CYS A 902 -5.05 -47.46 -74.56
C CYS A 902 -5.86 -46.24 -75.03
N CYS A 903 -5.74 -45.85 -76.30
CA CYS A 903 -6.51 -44.72 -76.83
C CYS A 903 -8.00 -45.11 -77.03
N PRO A 904 -8.97 -44.38 -76.47
CA PRO A 904 -10.39 -44.70 -76.60
C PRO A 904 -10.93 -44.55 -78.04
N VAL A 905 -10.19 -43.88 -78.93
CA VAL A 905 -10.60 -43.63 -80.33
C VAL A 905 -10.18 -44.76 -81.27
N CYS A 906 -8.93 -45.20 -81.15
CA CYS A 906 -8.28 -46.08 -82.13
C CYS A 906 -7.72 -47.39 -81.54
N GLY A 907 -7.88 -47.63 -80.25
CA GLY A 907 -7.37 -48.82 -79.57
C GLY A 907 -5.84 -48.88 -79.45
N PHE A 908 -5.14 -47.77 -79.67
CA PHE A 908 -3.67 -47.74 -79.61
C PHE A 908 -3.16 -47.88 -78.17
N GLU A 909 -2.55 -49.04 -77.87
CA GLU A 909 -1.86 -49.28 -76.59
C GLU A 909 -0.40 -48.79 -76.60
N SER A 910 0.00 -48.03 -75.57
CA SER A 910 1.40 -47.69 -75.31
C SER A 910 1.65 -47.49 -73.81
N ARG A 911 2.82 -47.95 -73.34
CA ARG A 911 3.29 -47.69 -71.97
C ARG A 911 4.07 -46.37 -71.84
N ALA A 912 4.31 -45.66 -72.94
CA ALA A 912 5.04 -44.41 -72.96
C ALA A 912 4.08 -43.22 -72.91
N VAL A 913 4.12 -42.44 -71.81
CA VAL A 913 3.26 -41.25 -71.62
C VAL A 913 3.43 -40.21 -72.74
N ASN A 914 4.62 -40.14 -73.36
CA ASN A 914 4.86 -39.27 -74.51
C ASN A 914 4.01 -39.62 -75.75
N SER A 915 3.49 -40.84 -75.86
CA SER A 915 2.54 -41.25 -76.91
C SER A 915 1.12 -40.70 -76.70
N PHE A 916 0.82 -40.03 -75.57
CA PHE A 916 -0.50 -39.51 -75.23
C PHE A 916 -0.47 -38.01 -74.92
N GLY A 917 -1.53 -37.31 -75.31
CA GLY A 917 -1.81 -35.92 -74.93
C GLY A 917 -3.04 -35.84 -74.03
N LEU A 918 -3.02 -34.91 -73.08
CA LEU A 918 -4.25 -34.42 -72.44
C LEU A 918 -4.82 -33.33 -73.35
N LYS A 919 -6.10 -33.44 -73.71
CA LYS A 919 -6.80 -32.49 -74.58
C LYS A 919 -8.08 -32.01 -73.90
N ASP A 920 -8.23 -30.71 -73.76
CA ASP A 920 -9.42 -30.06 -73.21
C ASP A 920 -10.43 -29.73 -74.32
N PHE A 921 -11.72 -29.76 -73.94
CA PHE A 921 -12.90 -29.51 -74.77
C PHE A 921 -13.90 -28.63 -74.01
N GLU A 922 -14.65 -27.81 -74.74
CA GLU A 922 -15.79 -27.04 -74.22
C GLU A 922 -17.04 -27.37 -75.06
N VAL A 923 -18.19 -27.55 -74.41
CA VAL A 923 -19.45 -27.93 -75.07
C VAL A 923 -20.63 -27.17 -74.47
N GLU A 924 -21.43 -26.53 -75.32
CA GLU A 924 -22.67 -25.85 -74.91
C GLU A 924 -23.80 -26.88 -74.73
N ILE A 925 -24.42 -26.88 -73.55
CA ILE A 925 -25.50 -27.78 -73.17
C ILE A 925 -26.74 -26.93 -72.88
N LEU A 926 -27.83 -27.14 -73.62
CA LEU A 926 -29.13 -26.56 -73.25
C LEU A 926 -29.63 -27.21 -71.96
N THR A 927 -29.98 -26.35 -71.00
CA THR A 927 -30.83 -26.69 -69.85
C THR A 927 -32.18 -25.99 -69.98
N GLU A 928 -33.14 -26.30 -69.11
CA GLU A 928 -34.50 -25.74 -69.21
C GLU A 928 -34.53 -24.19 -69.08
N ASP A 929 -33.56 -23.61 -68.35
CA ASP A 929 -33.47 -22.16 -68.11
C ASP A 929 -32.43 -21.43 -68.99
N SER A 930 -31.33 -22.11 -69.40
CA SER A 930 -30.24 -21.49 -70.17
C SER A 930 -29.38 -22.51 -70.90
N GLU A 931 -28.62 -22.06 -71.91
CA GLU A 931 -27.39 -22.73 -72.34
C GLU A 931 -26.34 -22.61 -71.23
N LYS A 932 -25.54 -23.66 -71.02
CA LYS A 932 -24.44 -23.72 -70.06
C LYS A 932 -23.25 -24.45 -70.70
N VAL A 933 -22.07 -23.83 -70.65
CA VAL A 933 -20.83 -24.47 -71.13
C VAL A 933 -20.40 -25.54 -70.13
N PHE A 934 -20.07 -26.73 -70.61
CA PHE A 934 -19.42 -27.79 -69.87
C PHE A 934 -18.01 -28.04 -70.43
N ARG A 935 -17.02 -28.04 -69.53
CA ARG A 935 -15.60 -28.25 -69.80
C ARG A 935 -15.19 -29.67 -69.42
N PHE A 936 -14.41 -30.34 -70.26
CA PHE A 936 -13.84 -31.65 -69.90
C PHE A 936 -12.52 -31.93 -70.62
N SER A 937 -11.75 -32.87 -70.10
CA SER A 937 -10.44 -33.27 -70.63
C SER A 937 -10.38 -34.76 -70.93
N LEU A 938 -9.81 -35.14 -72.06
CA LEU A 938 -9.55 -36.55 -72.43
C LEU A 938 -8.05 -36.82 -72.59
N TYR A 939 -7.63 -38.05 -72.27
CA TYR A 939 -6.36 -38.59 -72.73
C TYR A 939 -6.54 -39.30 -74.07
N LEU A 940 -5.82 -38.82 -75.09
CA LEU A 940 -5.85 -39.31 -76.46
C LEU A 940 -4.43 -39.63 -76.93
N CYS A 941 -4.24 -40.56 -77.87
CA CYS A 941 -2.90 -40.76 -78.44
C CYS A 941 -2.46 -39.49 -79.18
N ALA A 942 -1.15 -39.30 -79.41
CA ALA A 942 -0.62 -38.06 -80.00
C ALA A 942 -1.26 -37.69 -81.36
N ASN A 943 -1.69 -38.68 -82.15
CA ASN A 943 -2.39 -38.45 -83.42
C ASN A 943 -3.84 -37.98 -83.19
N ASP A 944 -4.58 -38.65 -82.30
CA ASP A 944 -5.97 -38.31 -81.99
C ASP A 944 -6.08 -37.00 -81.18
N ALA A 945 -5.08 -36.70 -80.35
CA ALA A 945 -4.95 -35.42 -79.63
C ALA A 945 -4.72 -34.23 -80.58
N ALA A 946 -4.12 -34.47 -81.76
CA ALA A 946 -4.03 -33.48 -82.82
C ALA A 946 -5.34 -33.41 -83.64
N ALA A 947 -5.88 -34.55 -84.07
CA ALA A 947 -7.11 -34.62 -84.87
C ALA A 947 -8.35 -34.08 -84.14
N SER A 948 -8.41 -34.24 -82.82
CA SER A 948 -9.48 -33.72 -81.96
C SER A 948 -9.57 -32.20 -81.87
N GLY A 949 -8.59 -31.46 -82.43
CA GLY A 949 -8.73 -30.02 -82.67
C GLY A 949 -9.90 -29.65 -83.60
N GLY A 950 -10.38 -30.59 -84.42
CA GLY A 950 -11.55 -30.42 -85.29
C GLY A 950 -12.82 -31.14 -84.82
N TRP A 951 -12.92 -31.62 -83.58
CA TRP A 951 -14.12 -32.32 -83.12
C TRP A 951 -15.21 -31.36 -82.64
N LEU A 952 -16.36 -31.38 -83.32
CA LEU A 952 -17.59 -30.82 -82.80
C LEU A 952 -18.31 -31.89 -81.96
N ILE A 953 -18.26 -31.75 -80.64
CA ILE A 953 -18.98 -32.64 -79.73
C ILE A 953 -20.48 -32.38 -79.87
N THR A 954 -21.27 -33.44 -80.02
CA THR A 954 -22.73 -33.38 -80.26
C THR A 954 -23.56 -33.86 -79.08
N ASN A 955 -23.00 -34.71 -78.22
CA ASN A 955 -23.59 -35.12 -76.95
C ASN A 955 -22.49 -35.62 -76.01
N VAL A 956 -22.68 -35.41 -74.71
CA VAL A 956 -21.90 -36.02 -73.62
C VAL A 956 -22.93 -36.55 -72.62
N SER A 957 -22.75 -37.78 -72.16
CA SER A 957 -23.56 -38.37 -71.08
C SER A 957 -22.65 -39.04 -70.07
N ILE A 958 -22.75 -38.67 -68.80
CA ILE A 958 -21.92 -39.21 -67.72
C ILE A 958 -22.85 -39.93 -66.75
N GLY A 959 -22.60 -41.21 -66.44
CA GLY A 959 -23.49 -42.03 -65.63
C GLY A 959 -24.93 -42.13 -66.16
N GLY A 960 -25.12 -41.99 -67.47
CA GLY A 960 -26.44 -42.00 -68.11
C GLY A 960 -27.25 -40.71 -67.97
N MET A 961 -26.67 -39.62 -67.46
CA MET A 961 -27.30 -38.30 -67.35
C MET A 961 -26.50 -37.21 -68.07
N SER A 962 -27.11 -36.03 -68.27
CA SER A 962 -26.40 -34.88 -68.85
C SER A 962 -25.33 -34.35 -67.89
N PRO A 963 -24.19 -33.79 -68.39
CA PRO A 963 -23.11 -33.29 -67.55
C PRO A 963 -23.52 -32.24 -66.51
N ILE A 964 -24.49 -31.36 -66.81
CA ILE A 964 -24.99 -30.40 -65.82
C ILE A 964 -25.72 -31.12 -64.68
N LYS A 965 -26.55 -32.14 -64.99
CA LYS A 965 -27.20 -32.95 -63.97
C LYS A 965 -26.18 -33.79 -63.18
N TRP A 966 -25.14 -34.31 -63.84
CA TRP A 966 -24.03 -34.99 -63.16
C TRP A 966 -23.31 -34.03 -62.18
N LEU A 967 -22.97 -32.81 -62.58
CA LEU A 967 -22.39 -31.79 -61.69
C LEU A 967 -23.29 -31.43 -60.50
N GLU A 968 -24.62 -31.53 -60.64
CA GLU A 968 -25.55 -31.35 -59.53
C GLU A 968 -25.62 -32.58 -58.62
N GLU A 969 -25.76 -33.79 -59.16
CA GLU A 969 -25.81 -35.02 -58.34
C GLU A 969 -24.48 -35.26 -57.61
N MET A 970 -23.34 -34.94 -58.23
CA MET A 970 -22.00 -34.93 -57.61
C MET A 970 -21.86 -33.96 -56.42
N LYS A 971 -22.79 -33.01 -56.26
CA LYS A 971 -22.88 -32.13 -55.07
C LYS A 971 -23.85 -32.68 -54.00
N LYS A 972 -24.77 -33.59 -54.39
CA LYS A 972 -25.84 -34.15 -53.54
C LYS A 972 -25.46 -35.50 -52.92
N VAL A 973 -24.72 -36.35 -53.63
CA VAL A 973 -24.35 -37.70 -53.14
C VAL A 973 -23.31 -37.65 -52.01
N ASP A 974 -23.51 -38.47 -50.97
CA ASP A 974 -22.51 -38.68 -49.91
C ASP A 974 -21.43 -39.71 -50.31
N SER A 975 -21.65 -40.42 -51.43
CA SER A 975 -20.64 -41.25 -52.07
C SER A 975 -20.93 -41.39 -53.56
N ILE A 976 -19.91 -41.18 -54.40
CA ILE A 976 -20.00 -41.27 -55.86
C ILE A 976 -19.99 -42.74 -56.27
N PRO A 977 -21.04 -43.26 -56.93
CA PRO A 977 -21.09 -44.63 -57.41
C PRO A 977 -20.18 -44.81 -58.64
N SER A 978 -19.74 -46.04 -58.91
CA SER A 978 -18.87 -46.36 -60.06
C SER A 978 -19.46 -45.92 -61.41
N GLU A 979 -20.79 -45.93 -61.48
CA GLU A 979 -21.63 -45.54 -62.59
C GLU A 979 -21.36 -44.09 -63.03
N PHE A 980 -21.07 -43.19 -62.10
CA PHE A 980 -20.78 -41.78 -62.37
C PHE A 980 -19.38 -41.54 -62.97
N LEU A 981 -18.57 -42.61 -63.15
CA LEU A 981 -17.26 -42.57 -63.82
C LEU A 981 -17.30 -43.07 -65.27
N PHE A 982 -18.45 -43.55 -65.77
CA PHE A 982 -18.60 -43.89 -67.19
C PHE A 982 -19.16 -42.70 -67.97
N CYS A 983 -18.50 -42.36 -69.08
CA CYS A 983 -18.84 -41.24 -69.95
C CYS A 983 -18.96 -41.72 -71.41
N HIS A 984 -20.10 -41.43 -72.04
CA HIS A 984 -20.34 -41.65 -73.46
C HIS A 984 -20.33 -40.30 -74.19
N ILE A 985 -19.50 -40.17 -75.23
CA ILE A 985 -19.30 -38.93 -75.99
C ILE A 985 -19.61 -39.19 -77.47
N SER A 986 -20.62 -38.50 -77.99
CA SER A 986 -20.93 -38.47 -79.43
C SER A 986 -20.34 -37.21 -80.07
N TYR A 987 -19.61 -37.33 -81.17
CA TYR A 987 -18.96 -36.21 -81.85
C TYR A 987 -19.02 -36.31 -83.38
N ARG A 988 -18.63 -35.25 -84.08
CA ARG A 988 -18.37 -35.22 -85.53
C ARG A 988 -17.02 -34.58 -85.78
N SER A 989 -16.18 -35.16 -86.65
CA SER A 989 -14.92 -34.52 -87.04
C SER A 989 -15.15 -33.54 -88.20
N GLN A 990 -14.61 -32.34 -88.05
CA GLN A 990 -14.48 -31.31 -89.09
C GLN A 990 -13.07 -31.37 -89.69
N TYR A 991 -12.96 -31.04 -90.97
CA TYR A 991 -11.68 -30.88 -91.65
C TYR A 991 -11.63 -29.53 -92.37
N THR A 992 -10.76 -28.63 -91.90
CA THR A 992 -10.43 -27.38 -92.60
C THR A 992 -9.20 -27.60 -93.48
N ASN A 993 -9.35 -27.34 -94.79
CA ASN A 993 -8.23 -27.36 -95.73
C ASN A 993 -7.61 -25.96 -95.84
N ASP A 994 -6.40 -25.78 -95.31
CA ASP A 994 -5.63 -24.55 -95.51
C ASP A 994 -5.18 -24.43 -96.98
N ILE A 995 -5.73 -23.46 -97.70
CA ILE A 995 -5.29 -23.11 -99.06
C ILE A 995 -4.08 -22.18 -98.94
N LEU A 996 -2.88 -22.75 -99.11
CA LEU A 996 -1.61 -22.03 -99.01
C LEU A 996 -1.44 -20.94 -100.09
N GLY A 997 -1.63 -19.67 -99.73
CA GLY A 997 -0.97 -18.55 -100.40
C GLY A 997 -1.75 -17.23 -100.50
N GLY A 998 -1.43 -16.27 -99.61
CA GLY A 998 -1.78 -14.85 -99.79
C GLY A 998 -2.18 -14.13 -98.50
N ASN A 999 -1.67 -12.91 -98.30
CA ASN A 999 -2.06 -12.05 -97.18
C ASN A 999 -3.49 -11.50 -97.37
N THR A 1000 -4.46 -11.97 -96.58
CA THR A 1000 -5.65 -11.19 -96.18
C THR A 1000 -6.37 -11.84 -94.99
N ASN A 1001 -7.06 -11.04 -94.18
CA ASN A 1001 -7.96 -11.53 -93.14
C ASN A 1001 -9.26 -12.07 -93.78
N ALA A 1002 -9.30 -13.35 -94.11
CA ALA A 1002 -10.50 -14.05 -94.57
C ALA A 1002 -10.64 -15.38 -93.82
N MET A 1003 -11.84 -15.67 -93.30
CA MET A 1003 -12.14 -16.95 -92.67
C MET A 1003 -12.27 -18.04 -93.75
N GLY A 1004 -11.62 -19.19 -93.54
CA GLY A 1004 -11.86 -20.38 -94.36
C GLY A 1004 -13.20 -21.03 -94.00
N GLU A 1005 -13.97 -21.44 -95.01
CA GLU A 1005 -15.25 -22.12 -94.80
C GLU A 1005 -15.05 -23.52 -94.23
N VAL A 1006 -15.73 -23.83 -93.12
CA VAL A 1006 -15.71 -25.15 -92.49
C VAL A 1006 -16.66 -26.08 -93.24
N MET A 1007 -16.11 -27.06 -93.97
CA MET A 1007 -16.90 -28.08 -94.66
C MET A 1007 -17.21 -29.25 -93.71
N PHE A 1008 -18.50 -29.45 -93.42
CA PHE A 1008 -19.01 -30.50 -92.55
C PHE A 1008 -19.37 -31.76 -93.35
N ASP A 1009 -18.43 -32.69 -93.57
CA ASP A 1009 -18.81 -34.10 -93.57
C ASP A 1009 -17.66 -35.04 -93.18
N SER A 1010 -17.76 -35.60 -91.98
CA SER A 1010 -17.28 -36.94 -91.68
C SER A 1010 -18.14 -37.54 -90.57
N GLY A 1011 -18.26 -38.86 -90.57
CA GLY A 1011 -19.31 -39.58 -89.84
C GLY A 1011 -19.37 -39.31 -88.33
N LYS A 1012 -20.56 -39.50 -87.75
CA LYS A 1012 -20.75 -39.45 -86.29
C LYS A 1012 -19.85 -40.49 -85.63
N GLY A 1013 -18.94 -40.03 -84.78
CA GLY A 1013 -18.14 -40.87 -83.88
C GLY A 1013 -18.80 -40.98 -82.50
N GLU A 1014 -18.57 -42.10 -81.83
CA GLU A 1014 -19.04 -42.38 -80.46
C GLU A 1014 -17.88 -42.97 -79.66
N LEU A 1015 -17.71 -42.55 -78.41
CA LEU A 1015 -16.62 -42.94 -77.52
C LEU A 1015 -17.19 -43.29 -76.15
N ASP A 1016 -16.93 -44.51 -75.68
CA ASP A 1016 -17.18 -44.92 -74.29
C ASP A 1016 -15.87 -44.85 -73.49
N VAL A 1017 -15.88 -44.09 -72.41
CA VAL A 1017 -14.69 -43.76 -71.60
C VAL A 1017 -14.99 -43.99 -70.12
N THR A 1018 -14.09 -44.67 -69.41
CA THR A 1018 -14.09 -44.67 -67.94
C THR A 1018 -13.09 -43.64 -67.45
N ILE A 1019 -13.52 -42.68 -66.62
CA ILE A 1019 -12.65 -41.62 -66.08
C ILE A 1019 -12.09 -42.03 -64.70
N SER A 1020 -10.87 -41.58 -64.39
CA SER A 1020 -10.29 -41.77 -63.05
C SER A 1020 -10.94 -40.85 -62.01
N PRO A 1021 -10.88 -41.19 -60.70
CA PRO A 1021 -11.36 -40.33 -59.63
C PRO A 1021 -10.77 -38.91 -59.68
N LEU A 1022 -9.46 -38.77 -59.92
CA LEU A 1022 -8.80 -37.47 -60.09
C LEU A 1022 -9.26 -36.73 -61.37
N MET A 1023 -9.61 -37.43 -62.45
CA MET A 1023 -10.16 -36.80 -63.66
C MET A 1023 -11.60 -36.33 -63.45
N ALA A 1024 -12.43 -37.11 -62.73
CA ALA A 1024 -13.76 -36.66 -62.31
C ALA A 1024 -13.68 -35.43 -61.38
N ALA A 1025 -12.71 -35.40 -60.47
CA ALA A 1025 -12.42 -34.22 -59.65
C ALA A 1025 -11.94 -33.04 -60.49
N LYS A 1026 -11.12 -33.26 -61.53
CA LYS A 1026 -10.71 -32.22 -62.47
C LYS A 1026 -11.92 -31.63 -63.21
N TRP A 1027 -12.78 -32.47 -63.80
CA TRP A 1027 -13.98 -32.01 -64.51
C TRP A 1027 -14.96 -31.27 -63.57
N VAL A 1028 -15.03 -31.63 -62.28
CA VAL A 1028 -15.81 -30.84 -61.32
C VAL A 1028 -15.17 -29.47 -61.04
N GLU A 1029 -13.85 -29.38 -60.94
CA GLU A 1029 -13.14 -28.10 -60.71
C GLU A 1029 -13.08 -27.20 -61.97
N ASP A 1030 -13.01 -27.78 -63.17
CA ASP A 1030 -13.08 -27.05 -64.45
C ASP A 1030 -14.44 -26.35 -64.66
N ASN A 1031 -15.47 -26.75 -63.89
CA ASN A 1031 -16.87 -26.29 -63.94
C ASN A 1031 -17.42 -25.85 -62.56
N ALA A 1032 -16.55 -25.46 -61.62
CA ALA A 1032 -16.91 -25.06 -60.26
C ALA A 1032 -17.18 -23.55 -60.10
#